data_AF-A0A9P1FD55-F1
#
_entry.id   AF-A0A9P1FD55-F1
#
_cell.length_a   1.000
_cell.length_b   1.000
_cell.length_c   1.000
_cell.angle_alpha   90.00
_cell.angle_beta   90.00
_cell.angle_gamma   90.00
#
_symmetry.space_group_name_H-M   'P 1'
#
loop_
_entity.id
_entity.type
_entity.pdbx_description
1 polymer ?
#
loop_
_entity_poly.entity_id
_entity_poly.type
_entity_poly.pdbx_seq_one_letter_code
_entity_poly.pdbx_strand_id
1 'polypeptide(L)'
;MAKPQRKLKKANHGRRPASSKELPLPGREPIVDPSTVDFDNVIADIEEIRRCIPQRFEMEQLTAILVADLEDRICIGYKDVTDEDFWVRGHMPGMPLMPGVIMCESAAQLAAYLVGKHKIFDDSVLGFAGLDDVHFRGTVHPGDRLLMMVKQLRFRSRVMITCQFQGFVNNELVFEGKLKVGAAVLFPLYDENPTHRTSWVNYSIILINLAVLAWMMTLPDNKTEKLLVERGFIPARIQQLKNNKPLVIRPQVDPRQIPPGGVPDGFQQEHRLEAEAREIAFSAVSSIFMHAGLLHFISNMWFLLIFGNNIEDRLGHVGYAFFYLAGGLLATACHWYSDPMSPVPVIGASGAVAAVLGAYAITYPMAKIRTFLFVIIFFTILDLPAFLVLGFWFVGQVLEAKNVIPGNLNGGVAWWAHVGGFAAGALLMPLLTFARLVDEDDDSWLNFEAGSLRQSSIRISHLSERVLYCMGRRTLRRVDPELDLSYHFKVLDEMPETWEPAELFKNVAPLEIDVGCGKGLFVASAAVARPERNYLGIEMAKRYAHFSAARVAKRELDNAIVIAGDAGRIFSEILKPASVADVHVYFPDPWWKARHKKRRVLNETFVRNIERVLEPEGRFHFWTDVQEYFDSGCELVSEITNLEGPMEVVPRAAEHDLDYQTHFERRSRMNDLPVYRSVFLKSLVETAYSSASGSMDLTVIDRVLGSGIPYITYAVPIFFLLIGVEVLVGILARRRLYRVNDSINDLSCGVLQQVVGVFMKATMFLGYLAIYDYYHLFDVQNFSAAGKWAAAIVLFLEVDFAYYWFHRLAHEWNAPWATHVVHHQSEEYNLAVALRQGTFQGVFSWVFYTPLLLIGFPPLWLAAVMSFDTLYQFWIHTRAIDRLGPLEHILNTPSHHRVHHARNPKYLDKNYAGTLIIWDKMFGTFIAEEEEPVYGLTKPLNSWNPLWANWHVWQELFRDAYLAPKWTDKFKIWVMPPGWRPDGLEPNPHGPQVTRETVIKYDTEIPKGLTALVITQFTLTLVISVYFLASYRQLTFGLLVALAGWIIWSLTNIGGIYERRRWALVSEMLRLCVSTAGCVAWRAGLIGGESLAEWKAVAPLMAASFVMLTGWLWIYRGEFTGVVTYYRGLVPGLIKPQEASVPQPAAVPVEAGETLVS
;
A
#
# COMPACT_ATOMS: atom_id res chain seq x y z
N MET A 1 22.54 10.25 66.25
CA MET A 1 23.91 10.82 66.37
C MET A 1 24.90 9.84 65.75
N ALA A 2 26.00 10.34 65.18
CA ALA A 2 26.97 9.55 64.40
C ALA A 2 27.92 8.70 65.26
N LYS A 3 28.54 7.66 64.65
CA LYS A 3 29.94 7.22 64.86
C LYS A 3 30.35 6.20 63.75
N PRO A 4 31.66 5.94 63.48
CA PRO A 4 32.16 6.19 62.11
C PRO A 4 33.09 5.11 61.50
N GLN A 5 33.52 5.40 60.27
CA GLN A 5 34.56 4.77 59.43
C GLN A 5 35.71 4.00 60.12
N ARG A 6 36.15 2.88 59.49
CA ARG A 6 37.55 2.77 59.00
C ARG A 6 37.80 1.66 57.94
N LYS A 7 38.84 1.93 57.14
CA LYS A 7 39.37 1.23 55.93
C LYS A 7 39.78 -0.23 56.12
N LEU A 8 39.82 -0.99 55.00
CA LEU A 8 40.84 -2.01 54.67
C LEU A 8 40.97 -2.18 53.13
N LYS A 9 42.12 -2.67 52.62
CA LYS A 9 42.41 -2.85 51.18
C LYS A 9 43.41 -4.01 50.97
N LYS A 10 43.27 -4.74 49.84
CA LYS A 10 44.11 -5.86 49.32
C LYS A 10 43.98 -7.22 50.07
N ALA A 11 44.05 -8.39 49.41
CA ALA A 11 43.92 -8.75 47.98
C ALA A 11 43.71 -10.28 47.78
N ASN A 12 43.12 -10.68 46.63
CA ASN A 12 43.08 -12.04 46.03
C ASN A 12 42.39 -13.18 46.85
N HIS A 13 41.63 -14.12 46.27
CA HIS A 13 41.33 -14.49 44.88
C HIS A 13 39.86 -14.98 44.74
N GLY A 14 39.33 -14.99 43.51
CA GLY A 14 38.40 -16.03 43.06
C GLY A 14 36.90 -15.95 43.43
N ARG A 15 36.14 -15.07 42.75
CA ARG A 15 34.80 -15.30 42.14
C ARG A 15 34.22 -13.96 41.68
N ARG A 16 33.95 -13.81 40.37
CA ARG A 16 33.16 -12.67 39.85
C ARG A 16 31.68 -12.94 40.10
N PRO A 17 30.90 -12.01 40.69
CA PRO A 17 29.44 -12.08 40.68
C PRO A 17 28.89 -11.72 39.29
N ALA A 18 27.71 -12.24 38.97
CA ALA A 18 27.00 -11.87 37.74
C ALA A 18 26.48 -10.42 37.85
N SER A 19 26.90 -9.55 36.94
CA SER A 19 26.23 -8.27 36.69
C SER A 19 25.18 -8.46 35.61
N SER A 20 23.93 -8.11 35.93
CA SER A 20 22.87 -7.99 34.95
C SER A 20 23.22 -6.98 33.85
N LYS A 21 23.14 -7.42 32.59
CA LYS A 21 22.62 -6.66 31.45
C LYS A 21 22.36 -7.65 30.31
N GLU A 22 21.14 -7.64 29.80
CA GLU A 22 20.66 -8.57 28.79
C GLU A 22 21.24 -8.21 27.41
N LEU A 23 21.46 -9.23 26.55
CA LEU A 23 21.80 -8.98 25.14
C LEU A 23 20.53 -8.68 24.31
N PRO A 24 20.61 -7.78 23.32
CA PRO A 24 19.48 -7.46 22.45
C PRO A 24 19.19 -8.57 21.42
N LEU A 25 17.90 -8.84 21.19
CA LEU A 25 17.39 -9.76 20.17
C LEU A 25 17.47 -9.15 18.74
N PRO A 26 17.42 -9.96 17.65
CA PRO A 26 17.67 -9.50 16.28
C PRO A 26 16.55 -8.62 15.70
N GLY A 27 16.85 -7.93 14.59
CA GLY A 27 15.92 -7.03 13.90
C GLY A 27 15.96 -5.58 14.38
N ARG A 28 17.13 -5.09 14.85
CA ARG A 28 17.28 -3.82 15.58
C ARG A 28 18.38 -2.90 15.05
N GLU A 29 18.72 -2.97 13.76
CA GLU A 29 19.63 -1.96 13.21
C GLU A 29 18.91 -0.61 13.10
N PRO A 30 19.50 0.47 13.66
CA PRO A 30 18.93 1.79 13.54
C PRO A 30 19.20 2.33 12.13
N ILE A 31 18.24 3.07 11.55
CA ILE A 31 18.32 3.63 10.17
C ILE A 31 19.64 4.39 9.94
N VAL A 32 20.10 5.08 10.98
CA VAL A 32 21.48 5.55 11.21
C VAL A 32 21.76 5.36 12.71
N ASP A 33 23.01 5.13 13.12
CA ASP A 33 23.35 4.98 14.54
C ASP A 33 23.05 6.28 15.32
N PRO A 34 22.14 6.28 16.33
CA PRO A 34 21.79 7.46 17.12
C PRO A 34 23.00 8.13 17.79
N SER A 35 24.02 7.35 18.16
CA SER A 35 25.23 7.86 18.80
C SER A 35 26.17 8.60 17.85
N THR A 36 25.96 8.43 16.53
CA THR A 36 26.70 9.15 15.47
C THR A 36 25.99 10.40 14.99
N VAL A 37 24.78 10.67 15.48
CA VAL A 37 23.99 11.84 15.11
C VAL A 37 24.51 13.06 15.86
N ASP A 38 25.06 14.00 15.08
CA ASP A 38 25.51 15.29 15.58
C ASP A 38 24.31 16.23 15.82
N PHE A 39 24.00 16.48 17.10
CA PHE A 39 22.94 17.39 17.51
C PHE A 39 23.33 18.87 17.47
N ASP A 40 24.63 19.18 17.35
CA ASP A 40 25.12 20.56 17.25
C ASP A 40 25.04 21.06 15.78
N ASN A 41 24.87 20.14 14.81
CA ASN A 41 24.71 20.43 13.39
C ASN A 41 23.25 20.28 12.91
N VAL A 42 22.40 21.25 13.28
CA VAL A 42 21.03 21.39 12.75
C VAL A 42 21.05 21.87 11.30
N ILE A 43 20.52 21.05 10.37
CA ILE A 43 20.43 21.38 8.94
C ILE A 43 19.11 22.05 8.53
N ALA A 44 18.07 21.96 9.37
CA ALA A 44 16.84 22.73 9.24
C ALA A 44 16.24 22.92 10.63
N ASP A 45 16.18 24.16 11.09
CA ASP A 45 15.51 24.52 12.34
C ASP A 45 13.99 24.51 12.18
N ILE A 46 13.28 24.89 13.25
CA ILE A 46 11.81 24.95 13.23
C ILE A 46 11.26 25.92 12.17
N GLU A 47 11.97 26.99 11.83
CA GLU A 47 11.55 27.91 10.77
C GLU A 47 11.71 27.30 9.38
N GLU A 48 12.79 26.55 9.14
CA GLU A 48 12.99 25.85 7.88
C GLU A 48 12.05 24.64 7.71
N ILE A 49 11.73 23.93 8.80
CA ILE A 49 10.66 22.91 8.81
C ILE A 49 9.32 23.56 8.45
N ARG A 50 8.97 24.69 9.08
CA ARG A 50 7.75 25.47 8.76
C ARG A 50 7.67 25.93 7.29
N ARG A 51 8.80 26.10 6.59
CA ARG A 51 8.84 26.44 5.14
C ARG A 51 8.54 25.24 4.22
N CYS A 52 8.69 24.01 4.73
CA CYS A 52 8.44 22.78 3.98
C CYS A 52 7.12 22.10 4.36
N ILE A 53 6.65 22.30 5.60
CA ILE A 53 5.50 21.63 6.20
C ILE A 53 4.51 22.70 6.72
N PRO A 54 3.22 22.66 6.36
CA PRO A 54 2.24 23.71 6.72
C PRO A 54 1.66 23.62 8.13
N GLN A 55 1.82 22.50 8.85
CA GLN A 55 1.33 22.32 10.24
C GLN A 55 1.89 23.40 11.20
N ARG A 56 1.07 23.87 12.15
CA ARG A 56 1.41 24.94 13.12
C ARG A 56 0.82 24.65 14.50
N PHE A 57 1.27 25.41 15.49
CA PHE A 57 0.76 25.40 16.88
C PHE A 57 0.78 23.97 17.46
N GLU A 58 -0.35 23.48 17.98
CA GLU A 58 -0.50 22.15 18.56
C GLU A 58 -0.26 20.99 17.56
N MET A 59 -0.15 21.25 16.26
CA MET A 59 0.19 20.24 15.26
C MET A 59 1.64 20.33 14.78
N GLU A 60 2.47 21.19 15.35
CA GLU A 60 3.89 21.29 14.99
C GLU A 60 4.76 20.39 15.87
N GLN A 61 5.27 19.30 15.30
CA GLN A 61 5.75 18.15 16.09
C GLN A 61 7.24 17.80 15.91
N LEU A 62 7.98 18.59 15.15
CA LEU A 62 9.44 18.56 15.06
C LEU A 62 10.01 19.81 15.72
N THR A 63 11.27 19.74 16.19
CA THR A 63 12.04 20.89 16.69
C THR A 63 13.14 21.28 15.71
N ALA A 64 13.82 20.28 15.13
CA ALA A 64 14.88 20.49 14.14
C ALA A 64 15.14 19.19 13.34
N ILE A 65 15.81 19.32 12.19
CA ILE A 65 16.30 18.22 11.36
C ILE A 65 17.83 18.30 11.31
N LEU A 66 18.48 17.16 11.44
CA LEU A 66 19.93 16.98 11.55
C LEU A 66 20.54 16.36 10.28
N VAL A 67 19.80 15.51 9.57
CA VAL A 67 20.23 14.91 8.30
C VAL A 67 19.05 14.83 7.32
N ALA A 68 19.31 15.06 6.03
CA ALA A 68 18.36 14.85 4.94
C ALA A 68 19.15 14.40 3.71
N ASP A 69 19.52 13.12 3.70
CA ASP A 69 20.32 12.48 2.67
C ASP A 69 19.44 12.07 1.48
N LEU A 70 19.78 12.61 0.31
CA LEU A 70 19.01 12.45 -0.92
C LEU A 70 19.48 11.25 -1.77
N GLU A 71 20.68 10.71 -1.54
CA GLU A 71 21.16 9.51 -2.25
C GLU A 71 20.61 8.24 -1.58
N ASP A 72 20.68 8.16 -0.25
CA ASP A 72 20.14 7.03 0.52
C ASP A 72 18.66 7.17 0.92
N ARG A 73 18.07 8.35 0.63
CA ARG A 73 16.67 8.72 0.93
C ARG A 73 16.35 8.59 2.42
N ILE A 74 17.21 9.17 3.26
CA ILE A 74 17.11 9.14 4.72
C ILE A 74 16.94 10.55 5.25
N CYS A 75 16.05 10.75 6.22
CA CYS A 75 15.91 12.00 6.96
C CYS A 75 15.97 11.73 8.46
N ILE A 76 16.67 12.57 9.20
CA ILE A 76 16.86 12.48 10.66
C ILE A 76 16.54 13.84 11.26
N GLY A 77 15.68 13.88 12.27
CA GLY A 77 15.38 15.08 13.03
C GLY A 77 14.94 14.75 14.44
N TYR A 78 14.66 15.74 15.26
CA TYR A 78 14.26 15.52 16.64
C TYR A 78 13.16 16.47 17.10
N LYS A 79 12.50 16.10 18.19
CA LYS A 79 11.53 16.90 18.95
C LYS A 79 12.00 16.99 20.40
N ASP A 80 12.20 18.20 20.89
CA ASP A 80 12.38 18.47 22.31
C ASP A 80 10.99 18.53 22.96
N VAL A 81 10.73 17.60 23.89
CA VAL A 81 9.45 17.50 24.60
C VAL A 81 9.51 18.36 25.84
N THR A 82 8.49 19.21 26.07
CA THR A 82 8.47 20.16 27.18
C THR A 82 7.21 19.99 28.05
N ASP A 83 7.27 20.49 29.30
CA ASP A 83 6.10 20.58 30.18
C ASP A 83 5.05 21.58 29.66
N GLU A 84 5.37 22.36 28.62
CA GLU A 84 4.44 23.30 27.98
C GLU A 84 3.74 22.70 26.74
N ASP A 85 4.20 21.58 26.20
CA ASP A 85 3.53 20.89 25.08
C ASP A 85 2.07 20.54 25.46
N PHE A 86 1.11 20.93 24.60
CA PHE A 86 -0.33 20.91 24.91
C PHE A 86 -0.84 19.53 25.32
N TRP A 87 -0.44 18.48 24.59
CA TRP A 87 -0.78 17.08 24.90
C TRP A 87 -0.22 16.63 26.25
N VAL A 88 1.00 17.02 26.60
CA VAL A 88 1.70 16.47 27.76
C VAL A 88 1.08 16.95 29.08
N ARG A 89 0.66 18.22 29.14
CA ARG A 89 -0.01 18.81 30.33
C ARG A 89 -1.31 18.11 30.73
N GLY A 90 -1.98 17.43 29.80
CA GLY A 90 -3.25 16.76 30.01
C GLY A 90 -3.25 15.24 29.88
N HIS A 91 -2.15 14.61 29.41
CA HIS A 91 -2.18 13.19 29.00
C HIS A 91 -2.35 12.22 30.18
N MET A 92 -1.58 12.40 31.25
CA MET A 92 -1.67 11.62 32.48
C MET A 92 -1.40 12.52 33.71
N PRO A 93 -2.42 12.86 34.51
CA PRO A 93 -2.25 13.64 35.72
C PRO A 93 -1.25 12.99 36.70
N GLY A 94 -0.12 13.65 36.93
CA GLY A 94 0.96 13.15 37.81
C GLY A 94 2.03 12.28 37.14
N MET A 95 1.91 11.99 35.84
CA MET A 95 2.96 11.30 35.06
C MET A 95 2.97 11.82 33.61
N PRO A 96 3.47 13.04 33.37
CA PRO A 96 3.48 13.62 32.03
C PRO A 96 4.37 12.82 31.06
N LEU A 97 3.86 12.55 29.86
CA LEU A 97 4.57 11.87 28.78
C LEU A 97 3.97 12.25 27.40
N MET A 98 4.77 12.12 26.35
CA MET A 98 4.35 12.34 24.95
C MET A 98 3.54 11.14 24.43
N PRO A 99 2.31 11.32 23.93
CA PRO A 99 1.52 10.20 23.42
C PRO A 99 2.14 9.59 22.16
N GLY A 100 2.10 8.25 22.04
CA GLY A 100 2.65 7.54 20.87
C GLY A 100 2.04 7.95 19.51
N VAL A 101 0.79 8.42 19.50
CA VAL A 101 0.16 9.00 18.30
C VAL A 101 0.88 10.27 17.85
N ILE A 102 1.32 11.10 18.79
CA ILE A 102 2.07 12.33 18.50
C ILE A 102 3.49 11.99 18.03
N MET A 103 4.13 10.97 18.61
CA MET A 103 5.42 10.46 18.12
C MET A 103 5.31 9.99 16.64
N CYS A 104 4.20 9.34 16.27
CA CYS A 104 3.94 8.96 14.87
C CYS A 104 3.67 10.16 13.96
N GLU A 105 2.97 11.20 14.43
CA GLU A 105 2.80 12.46 13.70
C GLU A 105 4.16 13.17 13.49
N SER A 106 5.04 13.20 14.49
CA SER A 106 6.41 13.70 14.33
C SER A 106 7.18 12.93 13.24
N ALA A 107 7.09 11.59 13.21
CA ALA A 107 7.71 10.77 12.16
C ALA A 107 7.07 10.98 10.78
N ALA A 108 5.75 11.18 10.71
CA ALA A 108 5.03 11.52 9.49
C ALA A 108 5.44 12.90 8.94
N GLN A 109 5.65 13.89 9.81
CA GLN A 109 6.22 15.18 9.43
C GLN A 109 7.66 15.03 8.94
N LEU A 110 8.50 14.24 9.61
CA LEU A 110 9.88 13.99 9.14
C LEU A 110 9.90 13.30 7.76
N ALA A 111 8.92 12.43 7.48
CA ALA A 111 8.75 11.82 6.17
C ALA A 111 8.18 12.79 5.12
N ALA A 112 7.26 13.67 5.51
CA ALA A 112 6.77 14.74 4.63
C ALA A 112 7.88 15.72 4.26
N TYR A 113 8.82 16.02 5.18
CA TYR A 113 10.03 16.78 4.88
C TYR A 113 10.91 16.06 3.85
N LEU A 114 11.19 14.76 4.06
CA LEU A 114 11.97 13.94 3.12
C LEU A 114 11.34 13.92 1.72
N VAL A 115 10.03 13.67 1.61
CA VAL A 115 9.35 13.58 0.32
C VAL A 115 9.15 14.96 -0.33
N GLY A 116 8.83 16.00 0.44
CA GLY A 116 8.73 17.37 -0.06
C GLY A 116 10.06 17.89 -0.61
N LYS A 117 11.19 17.48 0.01
CA LYS A 117 12.55 17.75 -0.48
C LYS A 117 12.94 16.89 -1.70
N HIS A 118 12.11 15.91 -2.08
CA HIS A 118 12.37 14.97 -3.18
C HIS A 118 11.47 15.09 -4.43
N LYS A 119 10.27 15.72 -4.39
CA LYS A 119 9.33 15.79 -5.53
C LYS A 119 9.05 14.42 -6.15
N ILE A 120 8.31 13.62 -5.41
CA ILE A 120 7.88 12.30 -5.89
C ILE A 120 6.37 12.33 -6.21
N PHE A 121 5.72 13.48 -6.01
CA PHE A 121 4.33 13.81 -6.29
C PHE A 121 4.23 15.20 -6.89
N ASP A 122 3.23 15.39 -7.76
CA ASP A 122 2.78 16.70 -8.28
C ASP A 122 2.08 17.50 -7.14
N ASP A 123 2.86 17.79 -6.09
CA ASP A 123 2.70 18.53 -4.82
C ASP A 123 1.35 18.64 -4.12
N SER A 124 0.39 17.83 -4.51
CA SER A 124 -0.70 17.37 -3.68
C SER A 124 -0.27 17.37 -2.22
N VAL A 125 -1.04 18.03 -1.34
CA VAL A 125 -0.81 17.97 0.11
C VAL A 125 -0.74 16.49 0.47
N LEU A 126 0.45 16.05 0.90
CA LEU A 126 0.76 14.64 1.07
C LEU A 126 -0.12 14.06 2.18
N GLY A 127 -1.13 13.30 1.77
CA GLY A 127 -2.07 12.65 2.67
C GLY A 127 -1.40 11.47 3.34
N PHE A 128 -1.46 11.44 4.67
CA PHE A 128 -1.11 10.28 5.46
C PHE A 128 -2.08 9.13 5.14
N ALA A 129 -1.58 8.10 4.45
CA ALA A 129 -2.41 7.04 3.86
C ALA A 129 -2.46 5.77 4.73
N GLY A 130 -1.54 5.60 5.69
CA GLY A 130 -1.56 4.51 6.66
C GLY A 130 -0.23 4.28 7.37
N LEU A 131 -0.28 3.43 8.39
CA LEU A 131 0.86 2.91 9.15
C LEU A 131 0.85 1.38 9.11
N ASP A 132 2.02 0.77 8.99
CA ASP A 132 2.24 -0.66 9.13
C ASP A 132 3.38 -0.92 10.12
N ASP A 133 3.40 -2.09 10.76
CA ASP A 133 4.51 -2.58 11.61
C ASP A 133 4.95 -1.62 12.74
N VAL A 134 4.04 -0.81 13.31
CA VAL A 134 4.40 0.19 14.34
C VAL A 134 4.56 -0.43 15.73
N HIS A 135 5.73 -0.22 16.32
CA HIS A 135 6.11 -0.73 17.65
C HIS A 135 6.57 0.41 18.54
N PHE A 136 5.88 0.64 19.66
CA PHE A 136 6.36 1.50 20.75
C PHE A 136 7.15 0.65 21.74
N ARG A 137 8.37 1.07 22.05
CA ARG A 137 9.39 0.31 22.79
C ARG A 137 9.87 1.03 24.06
N GLY A 138 9.58 2.33 24.22
CA GLY A 138 9.86 3.12 25.41
C GLY A 138 8.92 4.32 25.55
N THR A 139 8.98 5.00 26.70
CA THR A 139 8.25 6.26 26.96
C THR A 139 9.13 7.47 26.66
N VAL A 140 8.49 8.62 26.42
CA VAL A 140 9.15 9.91 26.21
C VAL A 140 8.50 10.93 27.14
N HIS A 141 9.29 11.60 27.97
CA HIS A 141 8.82 12.53 29.01
C HIS A 141 9.21 13.98 28.69
N PRO A 142 8.59 14.99 29.34
CA PRO A 142 9.15 16.34 29.37
C PRO A 142 10.62 16.36 29.76
N GLY A 143 11.42 17.12 29.02
CA GLY A 143 12.87 17.16 29.13
C GLY A 143 13.60 16.15 28.24
N ASP A 144 12.92 15.15 27.67
CA ASP A 144 13.53 14.23 26.72
C ASP A 144 13.61 14.84 25.30
N ARG A 145 14.72 14.53 24.62
CA ARG A 145 14.89 14.77 23.19
C ARG A 145 14.57 13.49 22.42
N LEU A 146 13.44 13.49 21.71
CA LEU A 146 13.04 12.41 20.82
C LEU A 146 13.73 12.59 19.47
N LEU A 147 14.83 11.86 19.24
CA LEU A 147 15.44 11.71 17.93
C LEU A 147 14.58 10.80 17.05
N MET A 148 14.48 11.09 15.76
CA MET A 148 13.66 10.37 14.78
C MET A 148 14.40 10.25 13.46
N MET A 149 14.12 9.16 12.74
CA MET A 149 14.76 8.78 11.49
C MET A 149 13.70 8.21 10.56
N VAL A 150 13.78 8.53 9.27
CA VAL A 150 12.89 8.04 8.22
C VAL A 150 13.74 7.61 7.03
N LYS A 151 13.39 6.48 6.38
CA LYS A 151 14.01 6.01 5.14
C LYS A 151 12.97 5.63 4.09
N GLN A 152 13.07 6.13 2.87
CA GLN A 152 12.11 5.79 1.80
C GLN A 152 12.39 4.39 1.22
N LEU A 153 11.35 3.55 1.08
CA LEU A 153 11.49 2.14 0.65
C LEU A 153 11.12 1.88 -0.81
N ARG A 154 9.92 2.27 -1.27
CA ARG A 154 9.39 1.93 -2.61
C ARG A 154 8.49 3.05 -3.20
N PHE A 155 8.27 2.99 -4.52
CA PHE A 155 7.37 3.86 -5.29
C PHE A 155 6.34 3.00 -6.04
N ARG A 156 5.04 3.35 -5.97
CA ARG A 156 3.98 2.61 -6.68
C ARG A 156 2.99 3.61 -7.31
N SER A 157 3.28 4.01 -8.56
CA SER A 157 2.63 5.09 -9.32
C SER A 157 2.81 6.49 -8.71
N ARG A 158 2.43 7.54 -9.46
CA ARG A 158 2.37 8.95 -9.01
C ARG A 158 1.35 9.23 -7.88
N VAL A 159 0.91 8.18 -7.16
CA VAL A 159 -0.20 8.23 -6.19
C VAL A 159 0.18 7.70 -4.81
N MET A 160 1.28 6.92 -4.64
CA MET A 160 1.68 6.40 -3.30
C MET A 160 3.18 6.09 -3.11
N ILE A 161 3.71 6.44 -1.93
CA ILE A 161 5.06 6.17 -1.43
C ILE A 161 4.98 5.41 -0.09
N THR A 162 6.01 4.62 0.23
CA THR A 162 6.19 4.02 1.56
C THR A 162 7.57 4.34 2.13
N CYS A 163 7.62 4.73 3.40
CA CYS A 163 8.84 5.00 4.16
C CYS A 163 8.86 4.16 5.45
N GLN A 164 10.04 3.71 5.87
CA GLN A 164 10.30 3.19 7.21
C GLN A 164 10.62 4.35 8.16
N PHE A 165 10.33 4.23 9.45
CA PHE A 165 10.73 5.20 10.46
C PHE A 165 11.14 4.54 11.78
N GLN A 166 11.97 5.23 12.56
CA GLN A 166 12.44 4.86 13.89
C GLN A 166 12.62 6.12 14.73
N GLY A 167 12.61 6.00 16.06
CA GLY A 167 12.95 7.10 16.96
C GLY A 167 13.42 6.65 18.33
N PHE A 168 14.27 7.48 18.92
CA PHE A 168 15.17 7.16 20.02
C PHE A 168 15.18 8.28 21.07
N VAL A 169 15.36 7.92 22.33
CA VAL A 169 15.69 8.84 23.43
C VAL A 169 16.93 8.30 24.11
N ASN A 170 17.95 9.13 24.34
CA ASN A 170 19.22 8.72 24.96
C ASN A 170 19.87 7.48 24.28
N ASN A 171 19.76 7.39 22.95
CA ASN A 171 20.17 6.27 22.09
C ASN A 171 19.42 4.94 22.30
N GLU A 172 18.40 4.89 23.16
CA GLU A 172 17.48 3.75 23.25
C GLU A 172 16.31 3.92 22.28
N LEU A 173 16.00 2.88 21.50
CA LEU A 173 14.90 2.88 20.53
C LEU A 173 13.55 2.91 21.26
N VAL A 174 12.81 4.02 21.14
CA VAL A 174 11.51 4.22 21.80
C VAL A 174 10.32 3.97 20.87
N PHE A 175 10.45 4.10 19.54
CA PHE A 175 9.42 3.64 18.60
C PHE A 175 9.94 3.38 17.18
N GLU A 176 9.24 2.58 16.38
CA GLU A 176 9.53 2.37 14.95
C GLU A 176 8.31 1.89 14.16
N GLY A 177 8.40 1.90 12.83
CA GLY A 177 7.41 1.28 11.94
C GLY A 177 7.60 1.64 10.48
N LYS A 178 6.52 1.51 9.69
CA LYS A 178 6.44 1.97 8.30
C LYS A 178 5.22 2.87 8.14
N LEU A 179 5.34 3.89 7.30
CA LEU A 179 4.28 4.83 6.95
C LEU A 179 4.09 4.88 5.43
N LYS A 180 2.83 5.02 5.01
CA LYS A 180 2.42 5.21 3.62
C LYS A 180 1.90 6.62 3.43
N VAL A 181 2.32 7.27 2.36
CA VAL A 181 1.92 8.65 2.03
C VAL A 181 1.48 8.71 0.58
N GLY A 182 0.34 9.33 0.29
CA GLY A 182 -0.27 9.31 -1.03
C GLY A 182 -0.90 10.62 -1.45
N ALA A 183 -1.08 10.78 -2.75
CA ALA A 183 -1.75 11.91 -3.37
C ALA A 183 -3.22 11.56 -3.61
N ALA A 184 -4.15 12.36 -3.08
CA ALA A 184 -5.53 12.33 -3.53
C ALA A 184 -5.63 13.05 -4.88
N VAL A 185 -6.19 12.41 -5.90
CA VAL A 185 -6.46 13.09 -7.18
C VAL A 185 -7.82 13.80 -7.05
N LEU A 186 -7.75 15.13 -6.93
CA LEU A 186 -8.91 16.03 -6.99
C LEU A 186 -9.07 16.53 -8.42
N PHE A 187 -10.14 16.12 -9.10
CA PHE A 187 -10.44 16.56 -10.46
C PHE A 187 -11.70 17.44 -10.47
N PRO A 188 -11.60 18.77 -10.64
CA PRO A 188 -12.77 19.65 -10.65
C PRO A 188 -13.63 19.38 -11.88
N LEU A 189 -14.95 19.31 -11.70
CA LEU A 189 -15.92 19.07 -12.77
C LEU A 189 -16.68 20.35 -13.15
N TYR A 190 -17.07 21.15 -12.16
CA TYR A 190 -17.94 22.33 -12.31
C TYR A 190 -17.90 23.20 -11.06
N ASP A 191 -18.17 24.50 -11.16
CA ASP A 191 -18.30 25.43 -10.04
C ASP A 191 -19.75 25.91 -9.86
N GLU A 192 -20.20 26.21 -8.64
CA GLU A 192 -21.57 26.64 -8.38
C GLU A 192 -21.83 28.15 -8.59
N ASN A 193 -20.86 28.97 -9.04
CA ASN A 193 -21.06 30.42 -9.15
C ASN A 193 -21.79 30.80 -10.45
N PRO A 194 -22.95 31.50 -10.36
CA PRO A 194 -23.60 32.05 -11.56
C PRO A 194 -22.73 33.13 -12.21
N THR A 195 -22.85 33.27 -13.53
CA THR A 195 -22.24 34.35 -14.32
C THR A 195 -23.33 35.20 -14.98
N HIS A 196 -23.17 36.51 -14.96
CA HIS A 196 -24.14 37.45 -15.50
C HIS A 196 -23.84 37.86 -16.96
N ARG A 197 -22.59 37.74 -17.40
CA ARG A 197 -22.13 38.01 -18.78
C ARG A 197 -21.71 36.72 -19.48
N THR A 198 -21.98 36.63 -20.79
CA THR A 198 -21.44 35.57 -21.65
C THR A 198 -19.92 35.76 -21.82
N SER A 199 -19.13 34.72 -21.55
CA SER A 199 -17.67 34.77 -21.54
C SER A 199 -17.03 34.66 -22.93
N TRP A 200 -17.36 35.62 -23.79
CA TRP A 200 -16.93 35.66 -25.20
C TRP A 200 -15.41 35.64 -25.38
N VAL A 201 -14.64 36.28 -24.49
CA VAL A 201 -13.18 36.30 -24.59
C VAL A 201 -12.60 34.94 -24.16
N ASN A 202 -13.13 34.33 -23.10
CA ASN A 202 -12.76 32.99 -22.66
C ASN A 202 -12.99 31.95 -23.78
N TYR A 203 -14.19 31.96 -24.39
CA TYR A 203 -14.49 31.09 -25.52
C TYR A 203 -13.61 31.38 -26.75
N SER A 204 -13.29 32.65 -27.01
CA SER A 204 -12.38 33.03 -28.10
C SER A 204 -10.95 32.53 -27.85
N ILE A 205 -10.45 32.61 -26.62
CA ILE A 205 -9.14 32.07 -26.23
C ILE A 205 -9.11 30.54 -26.41
N ILE A 206 -10.17 29.84 -26.00
CA ILE A 206 -10.29 28.38 -26.19
C ILE A 206 -10.30 28.03 -27.68
N LEU A 207 -11.05 28.77 -28.49
CA LEU A 207 -11.12 28.56 -29.94
C LEU A 207 -9.78 28.85 -30.66
N ILE A 208 -9.06 29.89 -30.24
CA ILE A 208 -7.72 30.21 -30.75
C ILE A 208 -6.74 29.08 -30.40
N ASN A 209 -6.73 28.61 -29.17
CA ASN A 209 -5.89 27.48 -28.75
C ASN A 209 -6.24 26.18 -29.50
N LEU A 210 -7.53 25.93 -29.75
CA LEU A 210 -7.99 24.81 -30.56
C LEU A 210 -7.51 24.92 -32.01
N ALA A 211 -7.59 26.12 -32.61
CA ALA A 211 -7.13 26.37 -33.97
C ALA A 211 -5.59 26.21 -34.09
N VAL A 212 -4.82 26.68 -33.11
CA VAL A 212 -3.37 26.49 -33.06
C VAL A 212 -3.01 25.01 -32.91
N LEU A 213 -3.66 24.27 -32.01
CA LEU A 213 -3.45 22.82 -31.88
C LEU A 213 -3.83 22.07 -33.15
N ALA A 214 -5.00 22.36 -33.74
CA ALA A 214 -5.46 21.72 -34.96
C ALA A 214 -4.48 21.97 -36.12
N TRP A 215 -3.98 23.21 -36.26
CA TRP A 215 -2.93 23.52 -37.23
C TRP A 215 -1.64 22.74 -36.96
N MET A 216 -1.17 22.69 -35.71
CA MET A 216 0.01 21.89 -35.33
C MET A 216 -0.18 20.40 -35.65
N MET A 217 -1.38 19.84 -35.46
CA MET A 217 -1.70 18.45 -35.81
C MET A 217 -1.81 18.18 -37.32
N THR A 218 -1.87 19.22 -38.17
CA THR A 218 -1.74 19.07 -39.64
C THR A 218 -0.29 19.09 -40.14
N LEU A 219 0.68 19.41 -39.27
CA LEU A 219 2.10 19.45 -39.61
C LEU A 219 2.77 18.10 -39.34
N PRO A 220 3.66 17.62 -40.23
CA PRO A 220 4.53 16.47 -39.95
C PRO A 220 5.44 16.74 -38.73
N ASP A 221 5.78 15.70 -37.97
CA ASP A 221 6.47 15.79 -36.67
C ASP A 221 7.70 16.72 -36.67
N ASN A 222 8.54 16.64 -37.71
CA ASN A 222 9.73 17.49 -37.85
C ASN A 222 9.42 18.99 -38.05
N LYS A 223 8.28 19.33 -38.65
CA LYS A 223 7.79 20.71 -38.75
C LYS A 223 7.12 21.16 -37.45
N THR A 224 6.47 20.25 -36.75
CA THR A 224 5.85 20.50 -35.44
C THR A 224 6.93 20.78 -34.38
N GLU A 225 7.98 19.96 -34.29
CA GLU A 225 9.13 20.18 -33.42
C GLU A 225 9.83 21.51 -33.75
N LYS A 226 10.10 21.78 -35.03
CA LYS A 226 10.65 23.05 -35.48
C LYS A 226 9.79 24.26 -35.05
N LEU A 227 8.47 24.17 -35.22
CA LEU A 227 7.53 25.22 -34.82
C LEU A 227 7.53 25.43 -33.30
N LEU A 228 7.58 24.35 -32.52
CA LEU A 228 7.70 24.37 -31.06
C LEU A 228 8.99 25.07 -30.60
N VAL A 229 10.11 24.84 -31.28
CA VAL A 229 11.42 25.46 -30.98
C VAL A 229 11.48 26.93 -31.45
N GLU A 230 10.88 27.28 -32.58
CA GLU A 230 10.90 28.67 -33.10
C GLU A 230 9.90 29.60 -32.39
N ARG A 231 8.73 29.07 -31.98
CA ARG A 231 7.59 29.84 -31.44
C ARG A 231 7.31 29.60 -29.96
N GLY A 232 7.86 28.55 -29.36
CA GLY A 232 7.95 28.43 -27.91
C GLY A 232 8.95 29.42 -27.32
N PHE A 233 8.73 29.84 -26.08
CA PHE A 233 9.63 30.77 -25.41
C PHE A 233 10.82 30.01 -24.80
N ILE A 234 12.04 30.30 -25.23
CA ILE A 234 13.25 29.63 -24.71
C ILE A 234 14.04 30.63 -23.86
N PRO A 235 14.17 30.42 -22.53
CA PRO A 235 14.86 31.33 -21.62
C PRO A 235 16.26 31.75 -22.08
N ALA A 236 17.06 30.79 -22.57
CA ALA A 236 18.42 31.04 -23.06
C ALA A 236 18.48 32.06 -24.22
N ARG A 237 17.40 32.30 -24.97
CA ARG A 237 17.39 33.29 -26.07
C ARG A 237 17.59 34.72 -25.56
N ILE A 238 17.12 35.05 -24.36
CA ILE A 238 17.37 36.37 -23.76
C ILE A 238 18.87 36.59 -23.51
N GLN A 239 19.63 35.54 -23.19
CA GLN A 239 21.08 35.64 -23.03
C GLN A 239 21.82 35.80 -24.37
N GLN A 240 21.23 35.41 -25.51
CA GLN A 240 21.78 35.70 -26.84
C GLN A 240 21.87 37.21 -27.09
N LEU A 241 20.89 38.00 -26.62
CA LEU A 241 20.90 39.46 -26.77
C LEU A 241 22.08 40.14 -26.06
N LYS A 242 22.65 39.51 -25.02
CA LYS A 242 23.85 39.99 -24.32
C LYS A 242 25.15 39.52 -24.97
N ASN A 243 25.15 38.32 -25.53
CA ASN A 243 26.36 37.64 -26.02
C ASN A 243 26.54 37.69 -27.55
N ASN A 244 25.51 38.14 -28.28
CA ASN A 244 25.40 38.22 -29.74
C ASN A 244 25.84 36.94 -30.50
N LYS A 245 25.40 35.78 -30.01
CA LYS A 245 25.72 34.45 -30.58
C LYS A 245 24.45 33.65 -30.88
N PRO A 246 24.41 32.87 -31.99
CA PRO A 246 23.31 31.98 -32.28
C PRO A 246 23.23 30.84 -31.25
N LEU A 247 22.02 30.45 -30.90
CA LEU A 247 21.73 29.31 -30.01
C LEU A 247 21.48 28.08 -30.88
N VAL A 248 22.23 27.01 -30.65
CA VAL A 248 22.06 25.73 -31.36
C VAL A 248 21.39 24.75 -30.41
N ILE A 249 20.17 24.33 -30.75
CA ILE A 249 19.40 23.33 -30.02
C ILE A 249 19.53 22.01 -30.77
N ARG A 250 19.94 20.97 -30.03
CA ARG A 250 20.05 19.60 -30.51
C ARG A 250 18.92 18.77 -29.92
N PRO A 251 18.02 18.19 -30.73
CA PRO A 251 17.06 17.20 -30.25
C PRO A 251 17.79 16.06 -29.52
N GLN A 252 17.33 15.70 -28.32
CA GLN A 252 17.76 14.47 -27.65
C GLN A 252 16.72 13.38 -27.87
N VAL A 253 17.08 12.35 -28.64
CA VAL A 253 16.23 11.17 -28.87
C VAL A 253 16.34 10.22 -27.68
N ASP A 254 15.22 9.88 -27.04
CA ASP A 254 15.19 8.83 -26.00
C ASP A 254 15.51 7.46 -26.66
N PRO A 255 16.61 6.77 -26.25
CA PRO A 255 16.98 5.48 -26.82
C PRO A 255 15.90 4.39 -26.70
N ARG A 256 14.90 4.56 -25.83
CA ARG A 256 13.80 3.60 -25.61
C ARG A 256 12.63 3.77 -26.59
N GLN A 257 12.59 4.85 -27.36
CA GLN A 257 11.50 5.14 -28.30
C GLN A 257 11.90 4.92 -29.78
N ILE A 258 13.11 4.44 -30.04
CA ILE A 258 13.62 4.17 -31.39
C ILE A 258 12.95 2.89 -31.94
N PRO A 259 12.25 2.93 -33.09
CA PRO A 259 11.66 1.74 -33.69
C PRO A 259 12.71 0.71 -34.14
N PRO A 260 12.33 -0.57 -34.33
CA PRO A 260 13.18 -1.58 -34.97
C PRO A 260 13.43 -1.20 -36.43
N GLY A 261 14.51 -0.46 -36.68
CA GLY A 261 14.79 0.20 -37.97
C GLY A 261 15.71 1.43 -37.84
N GLY A 262 15.84 2.01 -36.65
CA GLY A 262 16.70 3.16 -36.39
C GLY A 262 15.94 4.48 -36.25
N VAL A 263 16.69 5.58 -36.10
CA VAL A 263 16.12 6.93 -35.98
C VAL A 263 15.79 7.46 -37.38
N PRO A 264 14.55 7.94 -37.65
CA PRO A 264 14.20 8.51 -38.95
C PRO A 264 15.07 9.74 -39.27
N ASP A 265 15.50 9.89 -40.54
CA ASP A 265 16.48 10.91 -40.98
C ASP A 265 16.14 12.36 -40.61
N GLY A 266 14.87 12.66 -40.31
CA GLY A 266 14.43 13.99 -39.88
C GLY A 266 14.78 14.38 -38.43
N PHE A 267 15.07 13.41 -37.55
CA PHE A 267 15.22 13.63 -36.09
C PHE A 267 16.61 14.14 -35.64
N GLN A 268 17.56 14.31 -36.55
CA GLN A 268 18.93 14.80 -36.22
C GLN A 268 19.20 16.25 -36.64
N GLN A 269 18.19 17.02 -37.05
CA GLN A 269 18.41 18.36 -37.58
C GLN A 269 18.69 19.36 -36.44
N GLU A 270 19.90 19.93 -36.40
CA GLU A 270 20.26 20.98 -35.44
C GLU A 270 19.44 22.27 -35.71
N HIS A 271 18.71 22.75 -34.70
CA HIS A 271 17.94 23.99 -34.80
C HIS A 271 18.80 25.18 -34.37
N ARG A 272 19.16 26.04 -35.34
CA ARG A 272 19.92 27.27 -35.10
C ARG A 272 18.98 28.47 -35.01
N LEU A 273 18.96 29.13 -33.86
CA LEU A 273 18.15 30.33 -33.60
C LEU A 273 19.03 31.58 -33.53
N GLU A 274 18.71 32.59 -34.34
CA GLU A 274 19.41 33.87 -34.36
C GLU A 274 18.93 34.83 -33.24
N ALA A 275 19.80 35.78 -32.88
CA ALA A 275 19.68 36.63 -31.71
C ALA A 275 18.79 37.88 -31.93
N GLU A 276 17.54 37.68 -32.37
CA GLU A 276 16.61 38.78 -32.66
C GLU A 276 15.63 39.09 -31.51
N ALA A 277 15.67 40.34 -31.00
CA ALA A 277 14.80 40.77 -29.90
C ALA A 277 13.30 40.70 -30.24
N ARG A 278 12.95 40.94 -31.52
CA ARG A 278 11.56 40.83 -32.01
C ARG A 278 11.03 39.40 -31.94
N GLU A 279 11.83 38.42 -32.39
CA GLU A 279 11.44 37.01 -32.36
C GLU A 279 11.35 36.46 -30.93
N ILE A 280 12.17 36.97 -30.01
CA ILE A 280 12.10 36.64 -28.57
C ILE A 280 10.85 37.22 -27.93
N ALA A 281 10.52 38.48 -28.20
CA ALA A 281 9.29 39.10 -27.71
C ALA A 281 8.03 38.42 -28.28
N PHE A 282 8.07 38.03 -29.56
CA PHE A 282 6.99 37.29 -30.18
C PHE A 282 6.83 35.88 -29.58
N SER A 283 7.93 35.16 -29.33
CA SER A 283 7.88 33.81 -28.74
C SER A 283 7.30 33.80 -27.32
N ALA A 284 7.52 34.86 -26.54
CA ALA A 284 6.91 35.05 -25.23
C ALA A 284 5.38 35.26 -25.27
N VAL A 285 4.83 35.68 -26.42
CA VAL A 285 3.38 35.82 -26.62
C VAL A 285 2.79 34.58 -27.30
N SER A 286 3.46 34.00 -28.29
CA SER A 286 2.96 32.79 -28.97
C SER A 286 2.98 31.55 -28.09
N SER A 287 3.92 31.44 -27.13
CA SER A 287 3.97 30.34 -26.15
C SER A 287 2.67 30.20 -25.33
N ILE A 288 1.97 31.31 -25.09
CA ILE A 288 0.69 31.39 -24.35
C ILE A 288 -0.46 30.69 -25.12
N PHE A 289 -0.31 30.42 -26.42
CA PHE A 289 -1.35 29.80 -27.25
C PHE A 289 -0.96 28.41 -27.79
N MET A 290 0.19 27.87 -27.38
CA MET A 290 0.75 26.62 -27.89
C MET A 290 0.64 25.49 -26.87
N HIS A 291 0.44 24.26 -27.37
CA HIS A 291 0.26 23.07 -26.55
C HIS A 291 1.08 21.90 -27.09
N ALA A 292 1.77 21.19 -26.19
CA ALA A 292 2.63 20.05 -26.55
C ALA A 292 1.87 18.76 -26.98
N GLY A 293 0.53 18.74 -26.88
CA GLY A 293 -0.29 17.59 -27.29
C GLY A 293 -1.72 17.64 -26.74
N LEU A 294 -2.56 16.70 -27.19
CA LEU A 294 -4.01 16.70 -26.93
C LEU A 294 -4.36 16.67 -25.43
N LEU A 295 -3.70 15.84 -24.62
CA LEU A 295 -3.98 15.75 -23.18
C LEU A 295 -3.64 17.06 -22.44
N HIS A 296 -2.54 17.72 -22.83
CA HIS A 296 -2.12 19.01 -22.27
C HIS A 296 -3.04 20.15 -22.70
N PHE A 297 -3.63 20.08 -23.90
CA PHE A 297 -4.68 21.00 -24.32
C PHE A 297 -5.98 20.77 -23.54
N ILE A 298 -6.46 19.52 -23.44
CA ILE A 298 -7.70 19.19 -22.74
C ILE A 298 -7.63 19.65 -21.28
N SER A 299 -6.53 19.40 -20.56
CA SER A 299 -6.41 19.85 -19.17
C SER A 299 -6.47 21.38 -19.05
N ASN A 300 -5.69 22.13 -19.83
CA ASN A 300 -5.70 23.59 -19.77
C ASN A 300 -7.07 24.19 -20.11
N MET A 301 -7.71 23.71 -21.18
CA MET A 301 -9.01 24.23 -21.59
C MET A 301 -10.12 23.83 -20.61
N TRP A 302 -10.01 22.68 -19.94
CA TRP A 302 -10.94 22.25 -18.89
C TRP A 302 -10.94 23.20 -17.68
N PHE A 303 -9.76 23.52 -17.16
CA PHE A 303 -9.62 24.52 -16.09
C PHE A 303 -10.07 25.92 -16.56
N LEU A 304 -9.75 26.31 -17.81
CA LEU A 304 -10.16 27.60 -18.36
C LEU A 304 -11.69 27.69 -18.59
N LEU A 305 -12.36 26.58 -18.90
CA LEU A 305 -13.83 26.49 -19.00
C LEU A 305 -14.53 26.64 -17.65
N ILE A 306 -13.98 26.04 -16.58
CA ILE A 306 -14.59 26.07 -15.23
C ILE A 306 -14.34 27.42 -14.53
N PHE A 307 -13.17 28.04 -14.69
CA PHE A 307 -12.79 29.21 -13.88
C PHE A 307 -12.69 30.53 -14.67
N GLY A 308 -12.56 30.50 -15.99
CA GLY A 308 -12.33 31.69 -16.81
C GLY A 308 -13.56 32.58 -16.99
N ASN A 309 -14.74 31.98 -17.05
CA ASN A 309 -16.06 32.62 -17.11
C ASN A 309 -16.29 33.61 -15.96
N ASN A 310 -16.10 33.23 -14.69
CA ASN A 310 -16.39 34.14 -13.56
C ASN A 310 -15.37 35.28 -13.46
N ILE A 311 -14.11 35.05 -13.86
CA ILE A 311 -13.09 36.12 -13.91
C ILE A 311 -13.36 37.09 -15.07
N GLU A 312 -13.83 36.59 -16.22
CA GLU A 312 -14.30 37.45 -17.30
C GLU A 312 -15.55 38.24 -16.92
N ASP A 313 -16.50 37.65 -16.20
CA ASP A 313 -17.70 38.34 -15.71
C ASP A 313 -17.32 39.51 -14.76
N ARG A 314 -16.36 39.27 -13.86
CA ARG A 314 -15.91 40.26 -12.87
C ARG A 314 -15.04 41.39 -13.44
N LEU A 315 -14.16 41.09 -14.41
CA LEU A 315 -13.29 42.08 -15.05
C LEU A 315 -13.93 42.74 -16.30
N GLY A 316 -14.85 42.05 -16.97
CA GLY A 316 -15.35 42.39 -18.29
C GLY A 316 -14.36 42.04 -19.40
N HIS A 317 -14.86 41.84 -20.63
CA HIS A 317 -14.13 41.33 -21.80
C HIS A 317 -12.71 41.93 -21.99
N VAL A 318 -12.60 43.26 -22.02
CA VAL A 318 -11.32 43.96 -22.27
C VAL A 318 -10.34 43.80 -21.11
N GLY A 319 -10.83 43.89 -19.86
CA GLY A 319 -10.03 43.68 -18.66
C GLY A 319 -9.52 42.24 -18.56
N TYR A 320 -10.37 41.27 -18.91
CA TYR A 320 -10.01 39.85 -18.94
C TYR A 320 -8.98 39.52 -20.03
N ALA A 321 -9.13 40.07 -21.24
CA ALA A 321 -8.15 39.90 -22.32
C ALA A 321 -6.76 40.42 -21.93
N PHE A 322 -6.70 41.60 -21.31
CA PHE A 322 -5.44 42.15 -20.79
C PHE A 322 -4.89 41.31 -19.64
N PHE A 323 -5.72 40.93 -18.67
CA PHE A 323 -5.36 40.10 -17.53
C PHE A 323 -4.75 38.75 -17.96
N TYR A 324 -5.37 38.06 -18.92
CA TYR A 324 -4.89 36.76 -19.40
C TYR A 324 -3.50 36.87 -20.06
N LEU A 325 -3.30 37.87 -20.91
CA LEU A 325 -2.01 38.13 -21.56
C LEU A 325 -0.95 38.57 -20.54
N ALA A 326 -1.28 39.48 -19.62
CA ALA A 326 -0.38 39.93 -18.57
C ALA A 326 0.03 38.78 -17.62
N GLY A 327 -0.93 37.94 -17.22
CA GLY A 327 -0.68 36.73 -16.43
C GLY A 327 0.25 35.75 -17.14
N GLY A 328 0.02 35.47 -18.43
CA GLY A 328 0.90 34.62 -19.23
C GLY A 328 2.32 35.18 -19.43
N LEU A 329 2.46 36.50 -19.59
CA LEU A 329 3.77 37.15 -19.69
C LEU A 329 4.51 37.18 -18.35
N LEU A 330 3.83 37.41 -17.24
CA LEU A 330 4.41 37.35 -15.89
C LEU A 330 4.79 35.92 -15.50
N ALA A 331 3.97 34.93 -15.87
CA ALA A 331 4.31 33.50 -15.76
C ALA A 331 5.59 33.15 -16.54
N THR A 332 5.68 33.62 -17.79
CA THR A 332 6.86 33.42 -18.66
C THR A 332 8.11 34.10 -18.09
N ALA A 333 7.96 35.33 -17.58
CA ALA A 333 9.05 36.07 -16.92
C ALA A 333 9.52 35.40 -15.62
N CYS A 334 8.59 34.84 -14.83
CA CYS A 334 8.90 34.07 -13.62
C CYS A 334 9.70 32.81 -13.97
N HIS A 335 9.28 32.05 -14.99
CA HIS A 335 10.04 30.88 -15.44
C HIS A 335 11.43 31.24 -16.00
N TRP A 336 11.55 32.32 -16.78
CA TRP A 336 12.84 32.84 -17.23
C TRP A 336 13.75 33.23 -16.07
N TYR A 337 13.21 33.87 -15.03
CA TYR A 337 13.98 34.25 -13.85
C TYR A 337 14.51 33.02 -13.09
N SER A 338 13.72 31.94 -13.02
CA SER A 338 14.09 30.69 -12.34
C SER A 338 15.14 29.86 -13.08
N ASP A 339 15.09 29.77 -14.42
CA ASP A 339 16.17 29.16 -15.23
C ASP A 339 16.48 29.99 -16.50
N PRO A 340 17.31 31.04 -16.39
CA PRO A 340 17.65 31.92 -17.51
C PRO A 340 18.45 31.24 -18.63
N MET A 341 19.00 30.05 -18.38
CA MET A 341 19.90 29.34 -19.30
C MET A 341 19.27 28.09 -19.92
N SER A 342 18.02 27.78 -19.58
CA SER A 342 17.29 26.64 -20.14
C SER A 342 17.22 26.71 -21.67
N PRO A 343 17.64 25.66 -22.39
CA PRO A 343 17.44 25.51 -23.82
C PRO A 343 16.05 24.93 -24.17
N VAL A 344 15.22 24.62 -23.16
CA VAL A 344 13.91 23.99 -23.34
C VAL A 344 12.87 25.04 -23.74
N PRO A 345 12.08 24.83 -24.80
CA PRO A 345 10.98 25.72 -25.13
C PRO A 345 9.84 25.59 -24.10
N VAL A 346 9.51 26.70 -23.44
CA VAL A 346 8.30 26.88 -22.66
C VAL A 346 7.12 26.98 -23.63
N ILE A 347 6.21 26.01 -23.51
CA ILE A 347 5.04 25.83 -24.37
C ILE A 347 3.86 25.56 -23.44
N GLY A 348 2.88 26.46 -23.39
CA GLY A 348 1.69 26.24 -22.60
C GLY A 348 0.91 27.52 -22.29
N ALA A 349 -0.36 27.51 -22.66
CA ALA A 349 -1.38 28.42 -22.11
C ALA A 349 -1.48 28.33 -20.57
N SER A 350 -0.95 27.26 -19.98
CA SER A 350 -1.01 26.94 -18.56
C SER A 350 -0.49 28.03 -17.62
N GLY A 351 0.47 28.87 -18.03
CA GLY A 351 0.88 30.04 -17.23
C GLY A 351 -0.23 31.09 -17.12
N ALA A 352 -0.96 31.36 -18.21
CA ALA A 352 -2.10 32.27 -18.23
C ALA A 352 -3.34 31.65 -17.57
N VAL A 353 -3.59 30.35 -17.79
CA VAL A 353 -4.66 29.61 -17.09
C VAL A 353 -4.40 29.59 -15.58
N ALA A 354 -3.17 29.36 -15.13
CA ALA A 354 -2.82 29.42 -13.71
C ALA A 354 -3.11 30.80 -13.11
N ALA A 355 -2.91 31.89 -13.85
CA ALA A 355 -3.33 33.23 -13.41
C ALA A 355 -4.85 33.34 -13.22
N VAL A 356 -5.65 32.78 -14.13
CA VAL A 356 -7.11 32.67 -13.93
C VAL A 356 -7.45 31.90 -12.65
N LEU A 357 -6.76 30.79 -12.36
CA LEU A 357 -6.96 30.03 -11.11
C LEU A 357 -6.59 30.83 -9.87
N GLY A 358 -5.49 31.59 -9.90
CA GLY A 358 -5.06 32.44 -8.80
C GLY A 358 -6.03 33.58 -8.52
N ALA A 359 -6.56 34.22 -9.58
CA ALA A 359 -7.63 35.21 -9.44
C ALA A 359 -8.92 34.58 -8.88
N TYR A 360 -9.28 33.37 -9.32
CA TYR A 360 -10.47 32.68 -8.83
C TYR A 360 -10.36 32.29 -7.35
N ALA A 361 -9.23 31.74 -6.93
CA ALA A 361 -8.98 31.35 -5.54
C ALA A 361 -9.09 32.53 -4.56
N ILE A 362 -8.70 33.74 -4.98
CA ILE A 362 -8.82 34.97 -4.18
C ILE A 362 -10.22 35.59 -4.25
N THR A 363 -10.86 35.57 -5.42
CA THR A 363 -12.18 36.20 -5.62
C THR A 363 -13.33 35.38 -5.03
N TYR A 364 -13.22 34.05 -5.09
CA TYR A 364 -14.30 33.11 -4.74
C TYR A 364 -13.82 31.96 -3.83
N PRO A 365 -13.09 32.20 -2.73
CA PRO A 365 -12.44 31.15 -1.93
C PRO A 365 -13.43 30.10 -1.40
N MET A 366 -14.64 30.52 -1.01
CA MET A 366 -15.67 29.65 -0.43
C MET A 366 -16.66 29.09 -1.47
N ALA A 367 -16.52 29.42 -2.76
CA ALA A 367 -17.39 28.88 -3.79
C ALA A 367 -17.20 27.36 -3.89
N LYS A 368 -18.30 26.61 -4.02
CA LYS A 368 -18.21 25.16 -4.13
C LYS A 368 -17.83 24.76 -5.54
N ILE A 369 -16.86 23.87 -5.63
CA ILE A 369 -16.42 23.20 -6.84
C ILE A 369 -16.82 21.73 -6.69
N ARG A 370 -17.71 21.28 -7.56
CA ARG A 370 -18.05 19.87 -7.70
C ARG A 370 -16.82 19.12 -8.19
N THR A 371 -16.26 18.29 -7.32
CA THR A 371 -14.94 17.68 -7.52
C THR A 371 -15.06 16.17 -7.49
N PHE A 372 -14.57 15.52 -8.55
CA PHE A 372 -14.38 14.07 -8.57
C PHE A 372 -13.14 13.72 -7.74
N LEU A 373 -13.36 12.91 -6.71
CA LEU A 373 -12.31 12.39 -5.83
C LEU A 373 -12.10 10.91 -6.12
N PHE A 374 -10.86 10.56 -6.45
CA PHE A 374 -10.43 9.19 -6.69
C PHE A 374 -9.45 8.73 -5.60
N VAL A 375 -9.82 7.67 -4.87
CA VAL A 375 -8.98 7.06 -3.83
C VAL A 375 -8.86 5.55 -4.10
N ILE A 376 -7.78 5.12 -4.76
CA ILE A 376 -7.44 3.71 -5.07
C ILE A 376 -8.46 3.00 -6.00
N ILE A 377 -9.65 2.68 -5.49
CA ILE A 377 -10.81 2.10 -6.21
C ILE A 377 -12.14 2.74 -5.78
N PHE A 378 -12.09 3.71 -4.88
CA PHE A 378 -13.24 4.43 -4.35
C PHE A 378 -13.48 5.68 -5.19
N PHE A 379 -14.71 5.85 -5.66
CA PHE A 379 -15.13 6.96 -6.50
C PHE A 379 -16.20 7.77 -5.76
N THR A 380 -15.99 9.09 -5.63
CA THR A 380 -17.05 9.97 -5.12
C THR A 380 -16.97 11.34 -5.76
N ILE A 381 -18.11 12.04 -5.79
CA ILE A 381 -18.22 13.42 -6.26
C ILE A 381 -18.61 14.24 -5.03
N LEU A 382 -17.77 15.20 -4.67
CA LEU A 382 -17.93 16.05 -3.48
C LEU A 382 -17.86 17.52 -3.89
N ASP A 383 -18.77 18.32 -3.34
CA ASP A 383 -18.77 19.77 -3.52
C ASP A 383 -17.80 20.39 -2.48
N LEU A 384 -16.57 20.68 -2.91
CA LEU A 384 -15.48 21.18 -2.06
C LEU A 384 -15.27 22.70 -2.27
N PRO A 385 -14.97 23.49 -1.23
CA PRO A 385 -14.72 24.92 -1.39
C PRO A 385 -13.45 25.19 -2.22
N ALA A 386 -13.48 26.24 -3.04
CA ALA A 386 -12.46 26.53 -4.04
C ALA A 386 -11.06 26.70 -3.47
N PHE A 387 -10.94 27.28 -2.27
CA PHE A 387 -9.65 27.43 -1.59
C PHE A 387 -8.99 26.07 -1.27
N LEU A 388 -9.76 25.00 -1.04
CA LEU A 388 -9.20 23.66 -0.83
C LEU A 388 -8.76 23.04 -2.16
N VAL A 389 -9.59 23.10 -3.21
CA VAL A 389 -9.29 22.48 -4.50
C VAL A 389 -8.14 23.21 -5.21
N LEU A 390 -8.25 24.53 -5.35
CA LEU A 390 -7.23 25.37 -5.99
C LEU A 390 -6.02 25.58 -5.08
N GLY A 391 -6.18 25.56 -3.76
CA GLY A 391 -5.06 25.56 -2.81
C GLY A 391 -4.26 24.27 -2.88
N PHE A 392 -4.92 23.11 -2.90
CA PHE A 392 -4.25 21.81 -3.10
C PHE A 392 -3.58 21.74 -4.47
N TRP A 393 -4.21 22.28 -5.52
CA TRP A 393 -3.60 22.38 -6.86
C TRP A 393 -2.42 23.36 -6.92
N PHE A 394 -2.45 24.49 -6.20
CA PHE A 394 -1.38 25.49 -6.19
C PHE A 394 -0.20 25.07 -5.33
N VAL A 395 -0.45 24.53 -4.13
CA VAL A 395 0.56 23.79 -3.37
C VAL A 395 1.14 22.73 -4.32
N GLY A 396 0.23 22.04 -5.05
CA GLY A 396 0.35 21.17 -6.24
C GLY A 396 1.27 21.60 -7.39
N GLN A 397 1.67 22.88 -7.46
CA GLN A 397 2.67 23.39 -8.42
C GLN A 397 3.94 23.93 -7.74
N VAL A 398 3.90 24.22 -6.44
CA VAL A 398 4.96 24.90 -5.69
C VAL A 398 6.07 23.95 -5.23
N LEU A 399 5.76 22.72 -4.81
CA LEU A 399 6.82 21.74 -4.54
C LEU A 399 7.47 21.24 -5.87
N GLU A 400 6.75 21.29 -7.02
CA GLU A 400 7.00 20.82 -8.40
C GLU A 400 7.69 21.88 -9.25
N ALA A 401 7.70 23.11 -8.76
CA ALA A 401 8.62 24.14 -9.18
C ALA A 401 10.02 23.92 -8.58
N LYS A 402 10.15 23.59 -7.29
CA LYS A 402 11.42 23.65 -6.53
C LYS A 402 12.55 22.75 -7.06
N ASN A 403 12.46 21.44 -6.84
CA ASN A 403 13.37 20.37 -7.26
C ASN A 403 13.37 20.10 -8.80
N VAL A 404 13.29 21.13 -9.66
CA VAL A 404 13.56 20.95 -11.10
C VAL A 404 15.08 20.82 -11.23
N ILE A 405 15.56 19.68 -11.71
CA ILE A 405 17.00 19.45 -11.89
C ILE A 405 17.42 20.06 -13.24
N PRO A 406 18.38 21.01 -13.28
CA PRO A 406 18.86 21.58 -14.54
C PRO A 406 19.37 20.49 -15.49
N GLY A 407 18.81 20.45 -16.71
CA GLY A 407 19.24 19.53 -17.77
C GLY A 407 18.43 18.25 -17.96
N ASN A 408 17.32 18.03 -17.24
CA ASN A 408 16.42 16.90 -17.50
C ASN A 408 15.31 17.30 -18.50
N LEU A 409 15.32 16.71 -19.71
CA LEU A 409 14.53 17.17 -20.86
C LEU A 409 13.12 16.56 -21.00
N ASN A 410 12.78 15.52 -20.22
CA ASN A 410 11.55 14.72 -20.42
C ASN A 410 10.25 15.35 -19.85
N GLY A 411 10.09 16.67 -19.94
CA GLY A 411 8.84 17.33 -19.57
C GLY A 411 8.86 18.84 -19.79
N GLY A 412 8.33 19.29 -20.94
CA GLY A 412 8.15 20.72 -21.27
C GLY A 412 7.06 21.44 -20.46
N VAL A 413 6.82 21.03 -19.21
CA VAL A 413 5.87 21.65 -18.29
C VAL A 413 6.62 22.68 -17.44
N ALA A 414 6.34 23.95 -17.69
CA ALA A 414 6.99 25.05 -16.99
C ALA A 414 6.34 25.28 -15.61
N TRP A 415 6.64 24.44 -14.62
CA TRP A 415 6.07 24.53 -13.26
C TRP A 415 6.23 25.93 -12.62
N TRP A 416 7.39 26.58 -12.80
CA TRP A 416 7.59 27.99 -12.39
C TRP A 416 6.68 28.99 -13.11
N ALA A 417 6.24 28.70 -14.35
CA ALA A 417 5.22 29.50 -15.03
C ALA A 417 3.83 29.26 -14.42
N HIS A 418 3.51 28.07 -13.91
CA HIS A 418 2.24 27.84 -13.21
C HIS A 418 2.23 28.58 -11.86
N VAL A 419 3.31 28.47 -11.07
CA VAL A 419 3.46 29.20 -9.79
C VAL A 419 3.45 30.70 -10.00
N GLY A 420 4.26 31.19 -10.96
CA GLY A 420 4.33 32.60 -11.32
C GLY A 420 3.02 33.14 -11.89
N GLY A 421 2.31 32.34 -12.69
CA GLY A 421 0.98 32.64 -13.20
C GLY A 421 -0.04 32.78 -12.08
N PHE A 422 -0.19 31.77 -11.23
CA PHE A 422 -1.13 31.79 -10.10
C PHE A 422 -0.86 32.96 -9.15
N ALA A 423 0.41 33.22 -8.80
CA ALA A 423 0.79 34.37 -8.00
C ALA A 423 0.48 35.71 -8.72
N ALA A 424 0.79 35.82 -10.01
CA ALA A 424 0.45 37.00 -10.81
C ALA A 424 -1.07 37.23 -10.87
N GLY A 425 -1.87 36.19 -11.03
CA GLY A 425 -3.32 36.27 -11.01
C GLY A 425 -3.89 36.74 -9.67
N ALA A 426 -3.41 36.13 -8.58
CA ALA A 426 -3.78 36.49 -7.21
C ALA A 426 -3.39 37.93 -6.83
N LEU A 427 -2.34 38.50 -7.45
CA LEU A 427 -1.89 39.89 -7.24
C LEU A 427 -2.56 40.90 -8.19
N LEU A 428 -2.69 40.55 -9.47
CA LEU A 428 -3.33 41.41 -10.48
C LEU A 428 -4.82 41.57 -10.21
N MET A 429 -5.50 40.54 -9.70
CA MET A 429 -6.94 40.59 -9.48
C MET A 429 -7.34 41.70 -8.49
N PRO A 430 -6.78 41.77 -7.26
CA PRO A 430 -6.96 42.93 -6.37
C PRO A 430 -6.63 44.26 -7.04
N LEU A 431 -5.50 44.39 -7.74
CA LEU A 431 -5.08 45.66 -8.37
C LEU A 431 -6.08 46.15 -9.44
N LEU A 432 -6.56 45.25 -10.29
CA LEU A 432 -7.51 45.55 -11.36
C LEU A 432 -8.93 45.80 -10.83
N THR A 433 -9.30 45.22 -9.68
CA THR A 433 -10.57 45.54 -9.00
C THR A 433 -10.49 46.81 -8.15
N PHE A 434 -9.36 47.10 -7.51
CA PHE A 434 -9.14 48.32 -6.72
C PHE A 434 -9.13 49.57 -7.62
N ALA A 435 -8.60 49.45 -8.84
CA ALA A 435 -8.71 50.48 -9.87
C ALA A 435 -10.16 50.77 -10.35
N ARG A 436 -11.15 49.93 -10.01
CA ARG A 436 -12.58 50.21 -10.18
C ARG A 436 -13.26 50.69 -8.90
N LEU A 437 -12.80 50.28 -7.72
CA LEU A 437 -13.33 50.72 -6.43
C LEU A 437 -13.02 52.19 -6.08
N VAL A 438 -12.20 52.87 -6.88
CA VAL A 438 -12.03 54.34 -6.82
C VAL A 438 -13.23 55.09 -7.43
N ASP A 439 -14.19 54.39 -8.06
CA ASP A 439 -15.38 54.95 -8.72
C ASP A 439 -16.73 54.52 -8.06
N GLU A 440 -16.72 53.68 -7.02
CA GLU A 440 -17.94 53.23 -6.31
C GLU A 440 -17.74 53.21 -4.77
N ASP A 441 -18.36 54.16 -4.07
CA ASP A 441 -18.46 54.22 -2.61
C ASP A 441 -19.30 53.05 -2.06
N ASP A 442 -18.71 52.13 -1.28
CA ASP A 442 -19.47 51.32 -0.32
C ASP A 442 -18.60 50.91 0.89
N ASP A 443 -18.87 51.51 2.05
CA ASP A 443 -18.10 51.40 3.29
C ASP A 443 -18.51 50.17 4.12
N SER A 444 -17.73 49.08 4.10
CA SER A 444 -18.06 47.93 4.99
C SER A 444 -16.90 47.03 5.48
N TRP A 445 -15.62 47.42 5.41
CA TRP A 445 -14.50 46.49 5.72
C TRP A 445 -13.35 47.02 6.60
N LEU A 446 -13.56 48.10 7.36
CA LEU A 446 -12.63 48.50 8.42
C LEU A 446 -12.78 47.60 9.66
N ASN A 447 -11.86 46.64 9.84
CA ASN A 447 -11.20 46.27 11.11
C ASN A 447 -10.39 44.96 11.00
N PHE A 448 -9.05 45.04 11.04
CA PHE A 448 -8.26 44.42 12.12
C PHE A 448 -6.82 44.95 12.14
N GLU A 449 -6.23 45.02 13.34
CA GLU A 449 -5.01 45.80 13.62
C GLU A 449 -3.68 45.10 13.32
N ALA A 450 -2.62 45.90 13.30
CA ALA A 450 -1.25 45.49 13.07
C ALA A 450 -0.39 45.48 14.35
N GLY A 451 0.68 44.69 14.34
CA GLY A 451 1.83 44.89 15.24
C GLY A 451 2.89 43.79 15.10
N SER A 452 4.21 44.00 15.13
CA SER A 452 5.10 45.14 14.85
C SER A 452 6.52 44.69 15.25
N LEU A 453 7.53 44.81 14.36
CA LEU A 453 8.97 45.04 14.69
C LEU A 453 9.75 43.85 15.36
N ARG A 454 11.09 43.69 15.28
CA ARG A 454 12.19 44.45 14.64
C ARG A 454 13.47 43.60 14.43
N GLN A 455 14.13 43.81 13.29
CA GLN A 455 15.59 43.90 13.02
C GLN A 455 16.66 43.45 14.04
N SER A 456 17.65 42.67 13.57
CA SER A 456 19.12 42.95 13.52
C SER A 456 19.91 41.62 13.42
N SER A 457 21.19 41.49 13.04
CA SER A 457 22.04 41.99 11.95
C SER A 457 23.51 41.60 12.28
N ILE A 458 24.36 41.34 11.26
CA ILE A 458 25.86 41.52 11.25
C ILE A 458 26.82 40.31 11.47
N ARG A 459 27.52 39.98 10.36
CA ARG A 459 28.95 39.61 10.14
C ARG A 459 29.50 38.18 10.07
N ILE A 460 30.58 38.12 9.27
CA ILE A 460 31.36 37.02 8.71
C ILE A 460 32.81 37.13 9.24
N SER A 461 33.50 36.03 9.57
CA SER A 461 34.96 35.85 9.29
C SER A 461 35.58 34.50 9.73
N HIS A 462 36.08 33.73 8.75
CA HIS A 462 37.42 33.08 8.65
C HIS A 462 38.05 32.07 9.67
N LEU A 463 38.71 31.04 9.06
CA LEU A 463 39.85 30.15 9.50
C LEU A 463 39.53 28.87 10.32
N SER A 464 40.27 27.72 10.25
CA SER A 464 41.35 27.26 9.32
C SER A 464 41.71 25.74 9.40
N GLU A 465 42.06 25.15 8.24
CA GLU A 465 43.03 24.04 7.96
C GLU A 465 43.06 22.64 8.67
N ARG A 466 42.97 21.58 7.81
CA ARG A 466 43.71 20.26 7.78
C ARG A 466 43.47 19.23 8.92
N VAL A 467 43.68 17.90 8.79
CA VAL A 467 44.74 17.08 8.11
C VAL A 467 44.24 15.70 7.58
N LEU A 468 44.96 15.11 6.61
CA LEU A 468 44.80 13.79 5.95
C LEU A 468 44.96 12.53 6.83
N TYR A 469 44.44 11.38 6.33
CA TYR A 469 45.23 10.12 6.26
C TYR A 469 44.88 9.26 5.02
N CYS A 470 45.86 8.53 4.47
CA CYS A 470 45.75 7.66 3.29
C CYS A 470 46.79 6.52 3.35
N MET A 471 46.48 5.31 2.83
CA MET A 471 47.46 4.21 2.64
C MET A 471 47.18 3.41 1.35
N GLY A 472 48.24 2.93 0.68
CA GLY A 472 48.20 2.38 -0.70
C GLY A 472 48.40 0.86 -0.86
N ARG A 473 48.13 0.35 -2.07
CA ARG A 473 48.24 -1.08 -2.45
C ARG A 473 49.69 -1.52 -2.79
N ARG A 474 50.13 -2.69 -2.31
CA ARG A 474 51.41 -3.34 -2.71
C ARG A 474 51.34 -3.99 -4.10
N THR A 475 52.44 -3.94 -4.84
CA THR A 475 52.63 -4.56 -6.16
C THR A 475 52.80 -6.09 -6.12
N LEU A 476 52.45 -6.77 -7.22
CA LEU A 476 52.68 -8.22 -7.39
C LEU A 476 54.18 -8.52 -7.56
N ARG A 477 54.67 -9.61 -6.95
CA ARG A 477 56.02 -10.14 -7.19
C ARG A 477 56.13 -10.67 -8.63
N ARG A 478 57.34 -10.59 -9.21
CA ARG A 478 57.64 -11.12 -10.55
C ARG A 478 57.53 -12.65 -10.53
N VAL A 479 56.90 -13.22 -11.54
CA VAL A 479 56.86 -14.68 -11.77
C VAL A 479 58.21 -15.12 -12.33
N ASP A 480 58.63 -16.33 -12.00
CA ASP A 480 59.85 -16.96 -12.50
C ASP A 480 59.68 -17.28 -14.01
N PRO A 481 60.53 -16.76 -14.91
CA PRO A 481 60.40 -17.00 -16.34
C PRO A 481 60.78 -18.41 -16.80
N GLU A 482 61.44 -19.22 -15.96
CA GLU A 482 61.83 -20.60 -16.29
C GLU A 482 60.78 -21.65 -15.87
N LEU A 483 59.70 -21.24 -15.20
CA LEU A 483 58.63 -22.12 -14.73
C LEU A 483 57.66 -22.46 -15.87
N ASP A 484 57.53 -23.74 -16.22
CA ASP A 484 56.55 -24.18 -17.23
C ASP A 484 55.11 -24.02 -16.70
N LEU A 485 54.31 -23.26 -17.45
CA LEU A 485 52.89 -23.00 -17.17
C LEU A 485 51.96 -23.61 -18.23
N SER A 486 52.49 -24.30 -19.24
CA SER A 486 51.73 -24.79 -20.41
C SER A 486 50.54 -25.69 -20.04
N TYR A 487 50.66 -26.45 -18.95
CA TYR A 487 49.58 -27.25 -18.37
C TYR A 487 48.64 -26.41 -17.48
N HIS A 488 49.18 -25.68 -16.49
CA HIS A 488 48.38 -25.00 -15.45
C HIS A 488 47.76 -23.65 -15.86
N PHE A 489 48.24 -23.01 -16.93
CA PHE A 489 47.74 -21.72 -17.41
C PHE A 489 47.13 -21.86 -18.81
N LYS A 490 45.90 -21.38 -18.95
CA LYS A 490 45.17 -21.39 -20.22
C LYS A 490 44.50 -20.04 -20.47
N VAL A 491 44.17 -19.76 -21.73
CA VAL A 491 43.43 -18.56 -22.15
C VAL A 491 42.11 -19.00 -22.76
N LEU A 492 41.00 -18.32 -22.44
CA LEU A 492 39.67 -18.71 -22.88
C LEU A 492 39.51 -18.74 -24.41
N ASP A 493 40.10 -17.79 -25.12
CA ASP A 493 40.03 -17.71 -26.59
C ASP A 493 40.86 -18.79 -27.32
N GLU A 494 41.61 -19.61 -26.56
CA GLU A 494 42.43 -20.72 -27.05
C GLU A 494 41.79 -22.10 -26.72
N MET A 495 40.55 -22.12 -26.22
CA MET A 495 39.80 -23.32 -25.82
C MET A 495 38.85 -23.84 -26.90
N PRO A 496 38.56 -25.17 -26.94
CA PRO A 496 37.50 -25.72 -27.79
C PRO A 496 36.11 -25.28 -27.32
N GLU A 497 35.14 -25.28 -28.24
CA GLU A 497 33.77 -24.77 -28.01
C GLU A 497 33.01 -25.50 -26.88
N THR A 498 33.32 -26.79 -26.64
CA THR A 498 32.87 -27.55 -25.47
C THR A 498 33.96 -28.52 -25.05
N TRP A 499 34.14 -28.75 -23.74
CA TRP A 499 35.05 -29.76 -23.19
C TRP A 499 34.41 -30.57 -22.06
N GLU A 500 34.87 -31.80 -21.87
CA GLU A 500 34.64 -32.59 -20.64
C GLU A 500 35.69 -32.27 -19.59
N PRO A 501 35.38 -32.24 -18.27
CA PRO A 501 36.37 -32.05 -17.21
C PRO A 501 37.61 -32.97 -17.33
N ALA A 502 37.40 -34.18 -17.85
CA ALA A 502 38.41 -35.19 -18.15
C ALA A 502 39.42 -34.82 -19.24
N GLU A 503 39.16 -33.80 -20.07
CA GLU A 503 40.03 -33.40 -21.20
C GLU A 503 41.03 -32.30 -20.81
N LEU A 504 40.73 -31.54 -19.76
CA LEU A 504 41.61 -30.46 -19.28
C LEU A 504 42.61 -30.96 -18.22
N PHE A 505 42.18 -31.89 -17.36
CA PHE A 505 43.00 -32.47 -16.29
C PHE A 505 43.53 -33.84 -16.69
N LYS A 506 44.68 -34.26 -16.13
CA LYS A 506 45.30 -35.58 -16.36
C LYS A 506 44.51 -36.77 -15.80
N ASN A 507 43.39 -36.53 -15.12
CA ASN A 507 42.58 -37.49 -14.38
C ASN A 507 41.08 -37.12 -14.42
N VAL A 508 40.21 -38.12 -14.23
CA VAL A 508 38.77 -37.90 -14.07
C VAL A 508 38.45 -37.85 -12.58
N ALA A 509 38.11 -36.67 -12.07
CA ALA A 509 37.70 -36.43 -10.69
C ALA A 509 36.64 -35.30 -10.64
N PRO A 510 35.80 -35.23 -9.60
CA PRO A 510 34.77 -34.19 -9.51
C PRO A 510 35.38 -32.79 -9.51
N LEU A 511 34.74 -31.88 -10.24
CA LEU A 511 35.25 -30.55 -10.56
C LEU A 511 34.69 -29.49 -9.60
N GLU A 512 35.58 -28.74 -8.93
CA GLU A 512 35.25 -27.54 -8.14
C GLU A 512 35.78 -26.29 -8.87
N ILE A 513 34.96 -25.23 -8.99
CA ILE A 513 35.29 -24.02 -9.77
C ILE A 513 35.38 -22.77 -8.88
N ASP A 514 36.49 -22.03 -8.94
CA ASP A 514 36.72 -20.76 -8.23
C ASP A 514 36.58 -19.57 -9.17
N VAL A 515 35.46 -18.85 -9.07
CA VAL A 515 35.11 -17.71 -9.93
C VAL A 515 35.70 -16.42 -9.36
N GLY A 516 36.70 -15.86 -10.06
CA GLY A 516 37.45 -14.69 -9.60
C GLY A 516 38.60 -15.06 -8.67
N CYS A 517 39.32 -16.16 -8.97
CA CYS A 517 40.32 -16.75 -8.07
C CYS A 517 41.47 -15.79 -7.68
N GLY A 518 41.65 -14.68 -8.41
CA GLY A 518 42.59 -13.61 -8.08
C GLY A 518 44.03 -14.09 -8.07
N LYS A 519 44.61 -14.21 -6.87
CA LYS A 519 45.99 -14.71 -6.71
C LYS A 519 46.08 -16.22 -6.52
N GLY A 520 44.97 -16.97 -6.57
CA GLY A 520 44.92 -18.42 -6.43
C GLY A 520 45.37 -18.92 -5.07
N LEU A 521 44.89 -18.35 -3.96
CA LEU A 521 45.17 -18.96 -2.64
C LEU A 521 44.30 -20.20 -2.45
N PHE A 522 42.98 -20.07 -2.67
CA PHE A 522 42.01 -21.15 -2.54
C PHE A 522 42.34 -22.34 -3.44
N VAL A 523 42.37 -22.13 -4.76
CA VAL A 523 42.74 -23.18 -5.75
C VAL A 523 44.01 -23.93 -5.34
N ALA A 524 45.07 -23.22 -4.94
CA ALA A 524 46.35 -23.84 -4.60
C ALA A 524 46.41 -24.47 -3.20
N SER A 525 45.49 -24.18 -2.27
CA SER A 525 45.40 -24.85 -0.96
C SER A 525 44.39 -25.98 -0.96
N ALA A 526 43.24 -25.80 -1.62
CA ALA A 526 42.19 -26.80 -1.77
C ALA A 526 42.68 -28.01 -2.58
N ALA A 527 43.41 -27.78 -3.69
CA ALA A 527 44.01 -28.85 -4.49
C ALA A 527 45.05 -29.68 -3.73
N VAL A 528 45.79 -29.08 -2.79
CA VAL A 528 46.71 -29.80 -1.88
C VAL A 528 45.94 -30.60 -0.82
N ALA A 529 44.88 -30.01 -0.27
CA ALA A 529 44.10 -30.62 0.81
C ALA A 529 43.18 -31.76 0.34
N ARG A 530 42.75 -31.75 -0.92
CA ARG A 530 41.86 -32.74 -1.54
C ARG A 530 42.37 -33.13 -2.94
N PRO A 531 43.43 -33.96 -3.03
CA PRO A 531 43.99 -34.43 -4.32
C PRO A 531 43.01 -35.30 -5.14
N GLU A 532 41.93 -35.78 -4.52
CA GLU A 532 40.83 -36.52 -5.14
C GLU A 532 39.79 -35.65 -5.85
N ARG A 533 40.00 -34.32 -5.89
CA ARG A 533 39.15 -33.32 -6.55
C ARG A 533 39.98 -32.50 -7.55
N ASN A 534 39.36 -32.11 -8.66
CA ASN A 534 39.96 -31.23 -9.66
C ASN A 534 39.48 -29.79 -9.45
N TYR A 535 40.38 -28.81 -9.53
CA TYR A 535 40.10 -27.40 -9.24
C TYR A 535 40.39 -26.49 -10.43
N LEU A 536 39.37 -25.72 -10.85
CA LEU A 536 39.48 -24.75 -11.93
C LEU A 536 39.36 -23.32 -11.40
N GLY A 537 40.44 -22.55 -11.46
CA GLY A 537 40.39 -21.11 -11.20
C GLY A 537 40.06 -20.32 -12.46
N ILE A 538 39.07 -19.42 -12.39
CA ILE A 538 38.74 -18.48 -13.48
C ILE A 538 39.09 -17.07 -13.03
N GLU A 539 39.86 -16.32 -13.83
CA GLU A 539 40.25 -14.95 -13.50
C GLU A 539 40.34 -14.08 -14.77
N MET A 540 39.54 -13.00 -14.82
CA MET A 540 39.44 -12.12 -15.98
C MET A 540 40.74 -11.33 -16.25
N ALA A 541 41.48 -10.95 -15.20
CA ALA A 541 42.73 -10.22 -15.35
C ALA A 541 43.90 -11.18 -15.61
N LYS A 542 44.30 -11.37 -16.88
CA LYS A 542 45.39 -12.26 -17.34
C LYS A 542 46.66 -12.25 -16.47
N ARG A 543 47.06 -11.09 -15.92
CA ARG A 543 48.21 -10.96 -14.99
C ARG A 543 48.02 -11.68 -13.65
N TYR A 544 46.81 -11.69 -13.11
CA TYR A 544 46.46 -12.38 -11.88
C TYR A 544 46.27 -13.88 -12.14
N ALA A 545 45.58 -14.25 -13.23
CA ALA A 545 45.47 -15.64 -13.69
C ALA A 545 46.84 -16.31 -13.88
N HIS A 546 47.78 -15.65 -14.56
CA HIS A 546 49.16 -16.13 -14.74
C HIS A 546 49.95 -16.24 -13.41
N PHE A 547 49.68 -15.36 -12.44
CA PHE A 547 50.29 -15.45 -11.11
C PHE A 547 49.68 -16.59 -10.26
N SER A 548 48.39 -16.85 -10.44
CA SER A 548 47.66 -17.97 -9.86
C SER A 548 48.19 -19.30 -10.40
N ALA A 549 48.26 -19.45 -11.73
CA ALA A 549 48.84 -20.63 -12.38
C ALA A 549 50.29 -20.89 -11.95
N ALA A 550 51.14 -19.87 -11.90
CA ALA A 550 52.52 -20.01 -11.42
C ALA A 550 52.63 -20.45 -9.95
N ARG A 551 51.65 -20.14 -9.11
CA ARG A 551 51.58 -20.64 -7.73
C ARG A 551 51.20 -22.12 -7.67
N VAL A 552 50.36 -22.58 -8.59
CA VAL A 552 49.94 -23.98 -8.72
C VAL A 552 51.08 -24.82 -9.33
N ALA A 553 51.67 -24.35 -10.44
CA ALA A 553 52.80 -25.00 -11.12
C ALA A 553 54.03 -25.17 -10.21
N LYS A 554 54.37 -24.14 -9.41
CA LYS A 554 55.47 -24.22 -8.42
C LYS A 554 55.23 -25.26 -7.31
N ARG A 555 54.02 -25.81 -7.20
CA ARG A 555 53.65 -26.89 -6.27
C ARG A 555 53.38 -28.22 -6.96
N GLU A 556 53.57 -28.31 -8.28
CA GLU A 556 53.40 -29.52 -9.10
C GLU A 556 52.00 -30.17 -8.95
N LEU A 557 50.96 -29.34 -8.83
CA LEU A 557 49.58 -29.77 -8.53
C LEU A 557 48.81 -30.12 -9.80
N ASP A 558 48.93 -31.37 -10.23
CA ASP A 558 48.31 -31.86 -11.47
C ASP A 558 46.77 -31.77 -11.50
N ASN A 559 46.11 -31.66 -10.35
CA ASN A 559 44.66 -31.49 -10.19
C ASN A 559 44.19 -30.02 -10.16
N ALA A 560 45.02 -29.04 -10.53
CA ALA A 560 44.64 -27.63 -10.52
C ALA A 560 45.11 -26.86 -11.77
N ILE A 561 44.18 -26.12 -12.39
CA ILE A 561 44.37 -25.35 -13.63
C ILE A 561 43.70 -23.99 -13.51
N VAL A 562 44.22 -22.96 -14.19
CA VAL A 562 43.69 -21.59 -14.18
C VAL A 562 43.47 -21.07 -15.60
N ILE A 563 42.25 -20.61 -15.88
CA ILE A 563 41.85 -19.97 -17.14
C ILE A 563 41.82 -18.45 -16.97
N ALA A 564 42.49 -17.74 -17.88
CA ALA A 564 42.30 -16.30 -18.09
C ALA A 564 41.10 -16.06 -19.02
N GLY A 565 40.00 -15.50 -18.50
CA GLY A 565 38.79 -15.27 -19.30
C GLY A 565 37.57 -14.80 -18.49
N ASP A 566 36.46 -14.61 -19.21
CA ASP A 566 35.16 -14.24 -18.64
C ASP A 566 34.43 -15.49 -18.10
N ALA A 567 34.08 -15.47 -16.81
CA ALA A 567 33.40 -16.59 -16.18
C ALA A 567 31.95 -16.77 -16.65
N GLY A 568 31.25 -15.68 -17.00
CA GLY A 568 29.89 -15.74 -17.53
C GLY A 568 29.84 -16.54 -18.82
N ARG A 569 30.76 -16.25 -19.76
CA ARG A 569 30.89 -17.03 -21.02
C ARG A 569 31.19 -18.50 -20.79
N ILE A 570 32.11 -18.83 -19.87
CA ILE A 570 32.43 -20.24 -19.53
C ILE A 570 31.19 -20.96 -18.99
N PHE A 571 30.42 -20.31 -18.11
CA PHE A 571 29.20 -20.86 -17.52
C PHE A 571 28.00 -20.89 -18.48
N SER A 572 27.96 -20.09 -19.56
CA SER A 572 26.84 -20.11 -20.53
C SER A 572 27.12 -20.92 -21.79
N GLU A 573 28.34 -20.86 -22.33
CA GLU A 573 28.69 -21.42 -23.63
C GLU A 573 29.38 -22.79 -23.53
N ILE A 574 30.18 -23.02 -22.49
CA ILE A 574 31.20 -24.09 -22.49
C ILE A 574 30.89 -25.22 -21.50
N LEU A 575 30.48 -24.91 -20.26
CA LEU A 575 30.20 -25.93 -19.25
C LEU A 575 28.87 -26.65 -19.52
N LYS A 576 28.89 -27.99 -19.46
CA LYS A 576 27.69 -28.83 -19.65
C LYS A 576 26.77 -28.77 -18.41
N PRO A 577 25.46 -29.06 -18.56
CA PRO A 577 24.59 -29.22 -17.41
C PRO A 577 25.07 -30.37 -16.51
N ALA A 578 24.92 -30.22 -15.19
CA ALA A 578 25.28 -31.24 -14.20
C ALA A 578 26.70 -31.84 -14.33
N SER A 579 27.72 -31.00 -14.57
CA SER A 579 29.12 -31.39 -14.73
C SER A 579 30.08 -30.76 -13.71
N VAL A 580 29.56 -30.10 -12.67
CA VAL A 580 30.33 -29.37 -11.65
C VAL A 580 29.84 -29.75 -10.25
N ALA A 581 30.76 -30.11 -9.36
CA ALA A 581 30.46 -30.52 -7.99
C ALA A 581 30.22 -29.31 -7.06
N ASP A 582 31.16 -28.37 -7.05
CA ASP A 582 31.06 -27.16 -6.25
C ASP A 582 31.42 -25.92 -7.09
N VAL A 583 30.65 -24.85 -6.93
CA VAL A 583 30.95 -23.52 -7.50
C VAL A 583 31.21 -22.54 -6.36
N HIS A 584 32.36 -21.86 -6.41
CA HIS A 584 32.81 -20.93 -5.39
C HIS A 584 32.85 -19.51 -5.97
N VAL A 585 32.12 -18.59 -5.34
CA VAL A 585 32.16 -17.15 -5.62
C VAL A 585 32.56 -16.45 -4.32
N TYR A 586 33.84 -16.12 -4.20
CA TYR A 586 34.43 -15.56 -2.99
C TYR A 586 34.90 -14.11 -3.18
N PHE A 587 34.30 -13.19 -2.43
CA PHE A 587 34.59 -11.74 -2.45
C PHE A 587 34.51 -11.12 -3.86
N PRO A 588 33.43 -11.36 -4.65
CA PRO A 588 33.25 -10.75 -5.96
C PRO A 588 33.17 -9.22 -5.85
N ASP A 589 33.59 -8.51 -6.91
CA ASP A 589 33.61 -7.04 -6.92
C ASP A 589 32.22 -6.46 -6.58
N PRO A 590 32.06 -5.69 -5.47
CA PRO A 590 30.75 -5.31 -4.95
C PRO A 590 30.09 -4.13 -5.67
N TRP A 591 30.85 -3.42 -6.52
CA TRP A 591 30.41 -2.28 -7.34
C TRP A 591 29.55 -1.25 -6.57
N TRP A 592 30.11 -0.73 -5.49
CA TRP A 592 29.50 0.19 -4.51
C TRP A 592 28.57 1.30 -5.05
N LYS A 593 28.86 1.86 -6.23
CA LYS A 593 28.04 2.93 -6.84
C LYS A 593 26.80 2.32 -7.48
N ALA A 594 25.60 2.81 -7.13
CA ALA A 594 24.31 2.28 -7.63
C ALA A 594 24.29 2.02 -9.16
N ARG A 595 24.77 2.97 -9.98
CA ARG A 595 24.88 2.84 -11.45
C ARG A 595 25.79 1.70 -11.95
N HIS A 596 26.67 1.17 -11.09
CA HIS A 596 27.58 0.06 -11.41
C HIS A 596 27.11 -1.29 -10.84
N LYS A 597 26.06 -1.35 -10.00
CA LYS A 597 25.56 -2.63 -9.43
C LYS A 597 25.19 -3.66 -10.51
N LYS A 598 24.79 -3.22 -11.72
CA LYS A 598 24.59 -4.08 -12.90
C LYS A 598 25.84 -4.82 -13.41
N ARG A 599 27.03 -4.51 -12.86
CA ARG A 599 28.32 -5.17 -13.18
C ARG A 599 28.71 -6.23 -12.14
N ARG A 600 27.86 -6.46 -11.14
CA ARG A 600 28.00 -7.56 -10.18
C ARG A 600 27.98 -8.90 -10.93
N VAL A 601 28.92 -9.77 -10.56
CA VAL A 601 29.04 -11.13 -11.12
C VAL A 601 27.78 -11.94 -10.83
N LEU A 602 27.20 -11.78 -9.64
CA LEU A 602 25.88 -12.32 -9.32
C LEU A 602 24.80 -11.43 -9.95
N ASN A 603 24.24 -11.96 -11.03
CA ASN A 603 23.07 -11.49 -11.74
C ASN A 603 22.24 -12.71 -12.17
N GLU A 604 20.99 -12.49 -12.58
CA GLU A 604 20.05 -13.59 -12.87
C GLU A 604 20.61 -14.62 -13.86
N THR A 605 21.21 -14.17 -14.96
CA THR A 605 21.76 -15.05 -16.00
C THR A 605 22.92 -15.89 -15.48
N PHE A 606 23.80 -15.33 -14.65
CA PHE A 606 24.93 -16.07 -14.10
C PHE A 606 24.46 -17.14 -13.11
N VAL A 607 23.54 -16.78 -12.21
CA VAL A 607 23.03 -17.68 -11.16
C VAL A 607 22.21 -18.85 -11.76
N ARG A 608 21.36 -18.61 -12.76
CA ARG A 608 20.67 -19.70 -13.49
C ARG A 608 21.66 -20.66 -14.18
N ASN A 609 22.79 -20.15 -14.67
CA ASN A 609 23.82 -21.01 -15.24
C ASN A 609 24.60 -21.80 -14.17
N ILE A 610 24.79 -21.26 -12.95
CA ILE A 610 25.34 -22.03 -11.82
C ILE A 610 24.43 -23.22 -11.50
N GLU A 611 23.13 -23.00 -11.32
CA GLU A 611 22.16 -24.08 -11.10
C GLU A 611 22.18 -25.12 -12.24
N ARG A 612 22.26 -24.68 -13.49
CA ARG A 612 22.35 -25.55 -14.67
C ARG A 612 23.57 -26.49 -14.61
N VAL A 613 24.77 -25.96 -14.32
CA VAL A 613 26.02 -26.74 -14.38
C VAL A 613 26.29 -27.59 -13.13
N LEU A 614 25.67 -27.26 -11.99
CA LEU A 614 25.80 -28.07 -10.77
C LEU A 614 25.20 -29.47 -10.93
N GLU A 615 25.93 -30.49 -10.48
CA GLU A 615 25.43 -31.85 -10.33
C GLU A 615 24.37 -31.94 -9.19
N PRO A 616 23.51 -32.97 -9.13
CA PRO A 616 22.66 -33.20 -7.98
C PRO A 616 23.49 -33.36 -6.69
N GLU A 617 23.04 -32.79 -5.58
CA GLU A 617 23.83 -32.57 -4.34
C GLU A 617 25.04 -31.62 -4.48
N GLY A 618 25.26 -31.06 -5.67
CA GLY A 618 26.28 -30.04 -5.93
C GLY A 618 25.98 -28.73 -5.20
N ARG A 619 27.03 -27.97 -4.89
CA ARG A 619 26.96 -26.84 -3.94
C ARG A 619 27.41 -25.52 -4.55
N PHE A 620 26.63 -24.48 -4.32
CA PHE A 620 27.03 -23.11 -4.61
C PHE A 620 27.46 -22.39 -3.32
N HIS A 621 28.73 -21.98 -3.25
CA HIS A 621 29.32 -21.24 -2.13
C HIS A 621 29.40 -19.76 -2.48
N PHE A 622 28.71 -18.91 -1.73
CA PHE A 622 28.76 -17.45 -1.92
C PHE A 622 29.22 -16.75 -0.64
N TRP A 623 30.42 -16.15 -0.68
CA TRP A 623 30.97 -15.42 0.47
C TRP A 623 31.38 -14.00 0.05
N THR A 624 31.17 -13.02 0.93
CA THR A 624 31.63 -11.64 0.74
C THR A 624 31.80 -10.93 2.09
N ASP A 625 32.57 -9.84 2.11
CA ASP A 625 32.68 -8.90 3.24
C ASP A 625 31.65 -7.75 3.16
N VAL A 626 30.71 -7.80 2.20
CA VAL A 626 29.72 -6.75 1.96
C VAL A 626 28.30 -7.28 2.18
N GLN A 627 27.70 -6.97 3.34
CA GLN A 627 26.37 -7.47 3.72
C GLN A 627 25.29 -7.20 2.67
N GLU A 628 25.22 -5.97 2.13
CA GLU A 628 24.25 -5.62 1.08
C GLU A 628 24.39 -6.47 -0.19
N TYR A 629 25.60 -6.92 -0.53
CA TYR A 629 25.81 -7.83 -1.66
C TYR A 629 25.58 -9.29 -1.28
N PHE A 630 25.83 -9.66 -0.01
CA PHE A 630 25.48 -10.97 0.53
C PHE A 630 23.97 -11.19 0.52
N ASP A 631 23.21 -10.29 1.13
CA ASP A 631 21.76 -10.38 1.26
C ASP A 631 21.08 -10.37 -0.11
N SER A 632 21.44 -9.41 -0.98
CA SER A 632 20.88 -9.34 -2.34
C SER A 632 21.34 -10.48 -3.25
N GLY A 633 22.52 -11.06 -3.03
CA GLY A 633 22.97 -12.25 -3.76
C GLY A 633 22.26 -13.52 -3.29
N CYS A 634 21.99 -13.65 -1.98
CA CYS A 634 21.23 -14.76 -1.43
C CYS A 634 19.74 -14.68 -1.82
N GLU A 635 19.12 -13.51 -1.73
CA GLU A 635 17.74 -13.26 -2.19
C GLU A 635 17.60 -13.59 -3.68
N LEU A 636 18.53 -13.13 -4.51
CA LEU A 636 18.56 -13.44 -5.94
C LEU A 636 18.62 -14.96 -6.21
N VAL A 637 19.46 -15.71 -5.49
CA VAL A 637 19.57 -17.17 -5.66
C VAL A 637 18.27 -17.87 -5.26
N SER A 638 17.70 -17.53 -4.10
CA SER A 638 16.45 -18.11 -3.61
C SER A 638 15.20 -17.71 -4.41
N GLU A 639 15.21 -16.56 -5.10
CA GLU A 639 14.08 -16.13 -5.95
C GLU A 639 14.05 -16.84 -7.31
N ILE A 640 15.21 -17.15 -7.89
CA ILE A 640 15.31 -17.58 -9.29
C ILE A 640 15.75 -19.04 -9.51
N THR A 641 16.25 -19.72 -8.47
CA THR A 641 16.72 -21.12 -8.55
C THR A 641 16.01 -22.01 -7.52
N ASN A 642 16.05 -23.32 -7.74
CA ASN A 642 15.58 -24.34 -6.81
C ASN A 642 16.70 -24.80 -5.84
N LEU A 643 17.78 -24.03 -5.66
CA LEU A 643 18.86 -24.39 -4.75
C LEU A 643 18.46 -24.17 -3.28
N GLU A 644 18.56 -25.22 -2.47
CA GLU A 644 18.21 -25.19 -1.05
C GLU A 644 19.25 -24.39 -0.25
N GLY A 645 18.83 -23.27 0.34
CA GLY A 645 19.68 -22.39 1.14
C GLY A 645 19.05 -21.01 1.33
N PRO A 646 19.79 -20.03 1.89
CA PRO A 646 21.19 -20.11 2.30
C PRO A 646 21.39 -20.92 3.59
N MET A 647 22.31 -21.89 3.56
CA MET A 647 22.80 -22.57 4.77
C MET A 647 23.98 -21.82 5.38
N GLU A 648 24.01 -21.70 6.71
CA GLU A 648 25.08 -21.01 7.44
C GLU A 648 26.38 -21.81 7.42
N VAL A 649 27.50 -21.13 7.13
CA VAL A 649 28.84 -21.75 7.14
C VAL A 649 29.63 -21.30 8.36
N VAL A 650 29.81 -22.21 9.32
CA VAL A 650 30.58 -21.96 10.54
C VAL A 650 32.05 -21.63 10.21
N PRO A 651 32.59 -20.49 10.66
CA PRO A 651 33.96 -20.09 10.35
C PRO A 651 34.99 -20.98 11.08
N ARG A 652 36.00 -21.46 10.35
CA ARG A 652 37.11 -22.24 10.93
C ARG A 652 38.05 -21.34 11.73
N ALA A 653 38.53 -21.83 12.88
CA ALA A 653 39.68 -21.24 13.56
C ALA A 653 40.94 -21.35 12.69
N ALA A 654 41.81 -20.35 12.77
CA ALA A 654 43.04 -20.26 11.99
C ALA A 654 44.19 -19.93 12.97
N GLU A 655 45.21 -20.78 13.01
CA GLU A 655 46.41 -20.60 13.85
C GLU A 655 47.60 -20.10 13.02
N HIS A 656 47.59 -20.38 11.71
CA HIS A 656 48.63 -19.99 10.77
C HIS A 656 48.09 -19.16 9.58
N ASP A 657 48.99 -18.39 8.98
CA ASP A 657 48.77 -17.47 7.86
C ASP A 657 48.24 -18.11 6.55
N LEU A 658 48.14 -19.44 6.50
CA LEU A 658 47.70 -20.25 5.36
C LEU A 658 46.35 -20.95 5.60
N ASP A 659 45.78 -20.86 6.81
CA ASP A 659 44.55 -21.56 7.20
C ASP A 659 43.28 -20.83 6.72
N TYR A 660 43.44 -19.61 6.21
CA TYR A 660 42.38 -18.80 5.61
C TYR A 660 42.08 -19.24 4.18
N GLN A 661 40.80 -19.31 3.83
CA GLN A 661 40.35 -19.85 2.54
C GLN A 661 40.71 -18.92 1.38
N THR A 662 40.71 -17.59 1.59
CA THR A 662 41.17 -16.60 0.60
C THR A 662 42.03 -15.48 1.19
N HIS A 663 42.76 -14.77 0.31
CA HIS A 663 43.52 -13.54 0.69
C HIS A 663 42.61 -12.38 1.14
N PHE A 664 41.34 -12.40 0.78
CA PHE A 664 40.36 -11.41 1.24
C PHE A 664 39.85 -11.79 2.62
N GLU A 665 39.44 -13.05 2.84
CA GLU A 665 39.05 -13.53 4.17
C GLU A 665 40.16 -13.29 5.21
N ARG A 666 41.42 -13.61 4.86
CA ARG A 666 42.57 -13.32 5.73
C ARG A 666 42.66 -11.84 6.08
N ARG A 667 42.45 -10.93 5.11
CA ARG A 667 42.49 -9.49 5.37
C ARG A 667 41.33 -9.08 6.27
N SER A 668 40.10 -9.48 5.94
CA SER A 668 38.91 -9.08 6.69
C SER A 668 39.02 -9.54 8.14
N ARG A 669 39.38 -10.81 8.38
CA ARG A 669 39.60 -11.36 9.73
C ARG A 669 40.80 -10.77 10.47
N MET A 670 41.86 -10.32 9.78
CA MET A 670 42.99 -9.60 10.40
C MET A 670 42.69 -8.13 10.72
N ASN A 671 41.56 -7.59 10.26
CA ASN A 671 41.12 -6.20 10.52
C ASN A 671 39.74 -6.18 11.20
N ASP A 672 39.34 -7.30 11.84
CA ASP A 672 38.05 -7.50 12.52
C ASP A 672 36.80 -7.14 11.69
N LEU A 673 36.89 -7.26 10.36
CA LEU A 673 35.78 -7.06 9.44
C LEU A 673 34.96 -8.35 9.28
N PRO A 674 33.61 -8.26 9.28
CA PRO A 674 32.74 -9.41 9.09
C PRO A 674 32.94 -10.04 7.71
N VAL A 675 32.71 -11.36 7.65
CA VAL A 675 32.67 -12.12 6.40
C VAL A 675 31.39 -12.94 6.43
N TYR A 676 30.49 -12.64 5.52
CA TYR A 676 29.20 -13.29 5.35
C TYR A 676 29.39 -14.50 4.43
N ARG A 677 28.78 -15.63 4.77
CA ARG A 677 29.01 -16.92 4.11
C ARG A 677 27.70 -17.70 4.01
N SER A 678 27.37 -18.15 2.81
CA SER A 678 26.28 -19.08 2.56
C SER A 678 26.76 -20.23 1.66
N VAL A 679 26.08 -21.37 1.80
CA VAL A 679 26.07 -22.44 0.82
C VAL A 679 24.63 -22.72 0.43
N PHE A 680 24.42 -22.97 -0.86
CA PHE A 680 23.16 -23.48 -1.41
C PHE A 680 23.41 -24.88 -2.00
N LEU A 681 22.44 -25.78 -1.87
CA LEU A 681 22.53 -27.18 -2.30
C LEU A 681 21.55 -27.45 -3.45
N LYS A 682 22.00 -28.13 -4.51
CA LYS A 682 21.08 -28.59 -5.56
C LYS A 682 20.35 -29.86 -5.12
N SER A 683 19.05 -29.76 -4.90
CA SER A 683 18.21 -30.87 -4.46
C SER A 683 18.15 -32.02 -5.47
N LEU A 684 17.96 -33.24 -4.99
CA LEU A 684 17.92 -34.48 -5.81
C LEU A 684 16.64 -34.65 -6.65
N VAL A 685 15.67 -33.74 -6.54
CA VAL A 685 14.28 -33.96 -6.96
C VAL A 685 14.05 -33.82 -8.49
N GLU A 686 15.03 -33.35 -9.25
CA GLU A 686 14.86 -32.98 -10.67
C GLU A 686 15.24 -34.09 -11.66
N THR A 687 14.62 -35.28 -11.57
CA THR A 687 14.64 -36.28 -12.67
C THR A 687 13.47 -37.30 -12.70
N ALA A 688 12.30 -36.97 -12.12
CA ALA A 688 11.18 -37.91 -11.98
C ALA A 688 9.82 -37.47 -12.57
N TYR A 689 9.80 -36.58 -13.58
CA TYR A 689 8.58 -36.25 -14.34
C TYR A 689 8.48 -37.02 -15.66
N SER A 690 8.50 -38.36 -15.59
CA SER A 690 8.16 -39.24 -16.72
C SER A 690 7.74 -40.66 -16.29
N SER A 691 6.85 -40.80 -15.30
CA SER A 691 5.94 -41.96 -15.24
C SER A 691 4.79 -41.76 -14.25
N ALA A 692 3.61 -42.22 -14.66
CA ALA A 692 2.38 -42.13 -13.90
C ALA A 692 2.44 -42.85 -12.54
N SER A 693 2.04 -42.15 -11.47
CA SER A 693 1.19 -42.74 -10.42
C SER A 693 0.45 -41.65 -9.65
N GLY A 694 -0.85 -41.86 -9.41
CA GLY A 694 -1.72 -40.84 -8.84
C GLY A 694 -1.74 -40.83 -7.32
N SER A 695 -0.86 -40.05 -6.70
CA SER A 695 -0.97 -39.67 -5.28
C SER A 695 -0.79 -38.15 -5.14
N MET A 696 -1.79 -37.48 -4.57
CA MET A 696 -1.83 -36.04 -4.42
C MET A 696 -0.85 -35.60 -3.32
N ASP A 697 0.20 -34.86 -3.70
CA ASP A 697 1.29 -34.48 -2.79
C ASP A 697 0.92 -33.31 -1.87
N LEU A 698 1.28 -33.44 -0.58
CA LEU A 698 1.08 -32.42 0.45
C LEU A 698 1.88 -31.14 0.17
N THR A 699 2.99 -31.21 -0.58
CA THR A 699 3.77 -30.02 -0.95
C THR A 699 3.02 -29.06 -1.86
N VAL A 700 2.03 -29.55 -2.63
CA VAL A 700 1.17 -28.71 -3.46
C VAL A 700 0.29 -27.84 -2.56
N ILE A 701 -0.29 -28.40 -1.49
CA ILE A 701 -1.13 -27.67 -0.53
C ILE A 701 -0.36 -26.51 0.09
N ASP A 702 0.91 -26.72 0.46
CA ASP A 702 1.72 -25.69 1.11
C ASP A 702 2.15 -24.58 0.13
N ARG A 703 2.44 -24.93 -1.14
CA ARG A 703 2.72 -23.96 -2.22
C ARG A 703 1.46 -23.13 -2.61
N VAL A 704 0.30 -23.78 -2.56
CA VAL A 704 -1.02 -23.21 -2.83
C VAL A 704 -1.48 -22.27 -1.72
N LEU A 705 -1.24 -22.62 -0.45
CA LEU A 705 -1.45 -21.71 0.66
C LEU A 705 -0.41 -20.57 0.62
N GLY A 706 0.87 -20.88 0.37
CA GLY A 706 1.98 -19.91 0.37
C GLY A 706 1.85 -18.77 -0.64
N SER A 707 1.38 -19.05 -1.87
CA SER A 707 1.42 -18.11 -3.01
C SER A 707 0.29 -17.08 -3.08
N GLY A 708 -0.75 -17.18 -2.24
CA GLY A 708 -1.89 -16.27 -2.27
C GLY A 708 -1.55 -14.86 -1.75
N ILE A 709 -1.49 -13.87 -2.64
CA ILE A 709 -1.35 -12.44 -2.28
C ILE A 709 -2.57 -12.03 -1.42
N PRO A 710 -2.38 -11.56 -0.17
CA PRO A 710 -3.48 -11.35 0.77
C PRO A 710 -4.13 -9.97 0.59
N TYR A 711 -4.63 -9.69 -0.62
CA TYR A 711 -5.29 -8.42 -0.98
C TYR A 711 -6.39 -8.03 0.02
N ILE A 712 -7.22 -8.99 0.41
CA ILE A 712 -8.32 -8.79 1.37
C ILE A 712 -7.77 -8.46 2.77
N THR A 713 -6.71 -9.14 3.23
CA THR A 713 -6.11 -8.88 4.55
C THR A 713 -5.54 -7.46 4.64
N TYR A 714 -4.91 -6.96 3.58
CA TYR A 714 -4.45 -5.56 3.50
C TYR A 714 -5.61 -4.55 3.37
N ALA A 715 -6.79 -4.97 2.93
CA ALA A 715 -7.96 -4.12 2.85
C ALA A 715 -8.70 -3.96 4.21
N VAL A 716 -8.57 -4.91 5.14
CA VAL A 716 -9.26 -4.86 6.45
C VAL A 716 -9.01 -3.54 7.21
N PRO A 717 -7.76 -3.02 7.36
CA PRO A 717 -7.54 -1.72 8.01
C PRO A 717 -8.19 -0.55 7.26
N ILE A 718 -8.22 -0.61 5.92
CA ILE A 718 -8.84 0.42 5.06
C ILE A 718 -10.36 0.41 5.26
N PHE A 719 -10.98 -0.76 5.37
CA PHE A 719 -12.42 -0.87 5.68
C PHE A 719 -12.78 -0.23 7.01
N PHE A 720 -12.01 -0.50 8.08
CA PHE A 720 -12.23 0.13 9.38
C PHE A 720 -11.98 1.64 9.36
N LEU A 721 -10.97 2.12 8.61
CA LEU A 721 -10.75 3.56 8.40
C LEU A 721 -11.95 4.21 7.72
N LEU A 722 -12.48 3.60 6.65
CA LEU A 722 -13.60 4.15 5.89
C LEU A 722 -14.93 4.10 6.66
N ILE A 723 -15.17 3.04 7.45
CA ILE A 723 -16.26 3.00 8.43
C ILE A 723 -16.10 4.16 9.44
N GLY A 724 -14.89 4.41 9.94
CA GLY A 724 -14.59 5.56 10.81
C GLY A 724 -14.87 6.91 10.14
N VAL A 725 -14.53 7.06 8.86
CA VAL A 725 -14.83 8.26 8.07
C VAL A 725 -16.34 8.42 7.84
N GLU A 726 -17.08 7.36 7.50
CA GLU A 726 -18.54 7.43 7.34
C GLU A 726 -19.24 7.77 8.68
N VAL A 727 -18.77 7.22 9.80
CA VAL A 727 -19.23 7.60 11.15
C VAL A 727 -18.97 9.09 11.41
N LEU A 728 -17.76 9.59 11.13
CA LEU A 728 -17.41 11.00 11.33
C LEU A 728 -18.24 11.93 10.43
N VAL A 729 -18.38 11.61 9.15
CA VAL A 729 -19.22 12.36 8.19
C VAL A 729 -20.68 12.34 8.65
N GLY A 730 -21.19 11.21 9.13
CA GLY A 730 -22.52 11.11 9.72
C GLY A 730 -22.71 12.03 10.92
N ILE A 731 -21.75 12.06 11.85
CA ILE A 731 -21.77 12.96 13.03
C ILE A 731 -21.75 14.43 12.59
N LEU A 732 -20.83 14.81 11.69
CA LEU A 732 -20.70 16.19 11.19
C LEU A 732 -21.95 16.65 10.42
N ALA A 733 -22.51 15.79 9.59
CA ALA A 733 -23.76 16.03 8.85
C ALA A 733 -25.03 15.86 9.72
N ARG A 734 -24.89 15.53 11.01
CA ARG A 734 -25.99 15.21 11.95
C ARG A 734 -26.92 14.09 11.47
N ARG A 735 -26.43 13.17 10.63
CA ARG A 735 -27.13 11.98 10.12
C ARG A 735 -26.81 10.76 11.00
N ARG A 736 -27.85 10.05 11.49
CA ARG A 736 -27.67 8.77 12.20
C ARG A 736 -27.54 7.63 11.18
N LEU A 737 -26.30 7.28 10.83
CA LEU A 737 -25.99 6.23 9.84
C LEU A 737 -25.82 4.83 10.44
N TYR A 738 -25.48 4.75 11.73
CA TYR A 738 -25.12 3.51 12.44
C TYR A 738 -25.93 3.32 13.74
N ARG A 739 -26.24 2.06 14.05
CA ARG A 739 -26.63 1.58 15.39
C ARG A 739 -25.58 0.59 15.88
N VAL A 740 -25.20 0.66 17.17
CA VAL A 740 -24.03 -0.08 17.71
C VAL A 740 -24.26 -1.60 17.72
N ASN A 741 -25.45 -2.03 18.13
CA ASN A 741 -25.87 -3.44 18.13
C ASN A 741 -25.91 -4.04 16.71
N ASP A 742 -26.52 -3.34 15.75
CA ASP A 742 -26.56 -3.74 14.34
C ASP A 742 -25.13 -3.88 13.79
N SER A 743 -24.29 -2.87 13.99
CA SER A 743 -22.88 -2.86 13.55
C SER A 743 -22.07 -4.02 14.16
N ILE A 744 -22.27 -4.33 15.44
CA ILE A 744 -21.60 -5.47 16.09
C ILE A 744 -22.10 -6.80 15.52
N ASN A 745 -23.39 -6.94 15.23
CA ASN A 745 -23.97 -8.14 14.61
C ASN A 745 -23.46 -8.34 13.17
N ASP A 746 -23.39 -7.25 12.40
CA ASP A 746 -22.90 -7.22 11.01
C ASP A 746 -21.44 -7.68 10.95
N LEU A 747 -20.58 -7.07 11.76
CA LEU A 747 -19.17 -7.45 11.89
C LEU A 747 -19.03 -8.86 12.49
N SER A 748 -19.90 -9.29 13.41
CA SER A 748 -19.88 -10.66 13.96
C SER A 748 -20.20 -11.72 12.91
N CYS A 749 -21.12 -11.45 11.98
CA CYS A 749 -21.38 -12.31 10.83
C CYS A 749 -20.16 -12.38 9.90
N GLY A 750 -19.50 -11.24 9.63
CA GLY A 750 -18.25 -11.19 8.88
C GLY A 750 -17.10 -11.98 9.52
N VAL A 751 -16.90 -11.84 10.83
CA VAL A 751 -15.88 -12.61 11.57
C VAL A 751 -16.19 -14.11 11.50
N LEU A 752 -17.44 -14.51 11.72
CA LEU A 752 -17.88 -15.91 11.60
C LEU A 752 -17.58 -16.47 10.20
N GLN A 753 -17.91 -15.71 9.15
CA GLN A 753 -17.67 -16.08 7.75
C GLN A 753 -16.17 -16.27 7.45
N GLN A 754 -15.29 -15.40 7.96
CA GLN A 754 -13.85 -15.54 7.72
C GLN A 754 -13.26 -16.71 8.51
N VAL A 755 -13.68 -16.93 9.76
CA VAL A 755 -13.19 -18.03 10.62
C VAL A 755 -13.55 -19.40 10.04
N VAL A 756 -14.81 -19.61 9.63
CA VAL A 756 -15.23 -20.83 8.93
C VAL A 756 -14.62 -20.89 7.51
N GLY A 757 -14.46 -19.73 6.88
CA GLY A 757 -13.87 -19.58 5.56
C GLY A 757 -12.45 -20.12 5.43
N VAL A 758 -11.63 -20.13 6.49
CA VAL A 758 -10.30 -20.76 6.49
C VAL A 758 -10.38 -22.25 6.12
N PHE A 759 -11.38 -22.97 6.64
CA PHE A 759 -11.58 -24.40 6.35
C PHE A 759 -12.22 -24.65 4.98
N MET A 760 -13.13 -23.77 4.54
CA MET A 760 -13.86 -23.92 3.28
C MET A 760 -13.03 -23.52 2.05
N LYS A 761 -12.31 -22.38 2.11
CA LYS A 761 -11.57 -21.81 0.97
C LYS A 761 -10.45 -22.74 0.50
N ALA A 762 -9.75 -23.43 1.41
CA ALA A 762 -8.70 -24.38 1.06
C ALA A 762 -9.25 -25.53 0.18
N THR A 763 -10.34 -26.17 0.63
CA THR A 763 -11.01 -27.26 -0.12
C THR A 763 -11.51 -26.79 -1.48
N MET A 764 -12.15 -25.62 -1.55
CA MET A 764 -12.66 -25.06 -2.81
C MET A 764 -11.56 -24.70 -3.80
N PHE A 765 -10.46 -24.09 -3.32
CA PHE A 765 -9.34 -23.70 -4.18
C PHE A 765 -8.55 -24.91 -4.69
N LEU A 766 -8.39 -25.97 -3.89
CA LEU A 766 -7.87 -27.26 -4.36
C LEU A 766 -8.78 -27.88 -5.43
N GLY A 767 -10.11 -27.73 -5.31
CA GLY A 767 -11.06 -28.10 -6.35
C GLY A 767 -10.86 -27.31 -7.65
N TYR A 768 -10.64 -25.99 -7.56
CA TYR A 768 -10.33 -25.16 -8.74
C TYR A 768 -9.02 -25.55 -9.42
N LEU A 769 -7.96 -25.83 -8.66
CA LEU A 769 -6.69 -26.31 -9.21
C LEU A 769 -6.86 -27.64 -9.94
N ALA A 770 -7.53 -28.62 -9.31
CA ALA A 770 -7.82 -29.89 -9.96
C ALA A 770 -8.67 -29.73 -11.24
N ILE A 771 -9.66 -28.83 -11.26
CA ILE A 771 -10.43 -28.56 -12.49
C ILE A 771 -9.54 -27.97 -13.58
N TYR A 772 -8.70 -27.00 -13.24
CA TYR A 772 -7.78 -26.37 -14.18
C TYR A 772 -6.74 -27.37 -14.72
N ASP A 773 -5.98 -28.03 -13.83
CA ASP A 773 -4.85 -28.90 -14.21
C ASP A 773 -5.28 -30.09 -15.08
N TYR A 774 -6.48 -30.65 -14.86
CA TYR A 774 -6.96 -31.82 -15.61
C TYR A 774 -7.89 -31.49 -16.79
N TYR A 775 -8.54 -30.32 -16.84
CA TYR A 775 -9.64 -30.06 -17.79
C TYR A 775 -9.62 -28.69 -18.49
N HIS A 776 -8.57 -27.87 -18.35
CA HIS A 776 -8.47 -26.61 -19.12
C HIS A 776 -8.38 -26.86 -20.64
N LEU A 777 -9.06 -26.01 -21.43
CA LEU A 777 -9.15 -26.13 -22.89
C LEU A 777 -8.10 -25.27 -23.63
N PHE A 778 -7.71 -24.13 -23.07
CA PHE A 778 -6.74 -23.22 -23.65
C PHE A 778 -5.68 -22.82 -22.61
N ASP A 779 -4.42 -22.69 -23.01
CA ASP A 779 -3.39 -22.13 -22.12
C ASP A 779 -3.23 -20.62 -22.37
N VAL A 780 -3.97 -19.83 -21.59
CA VAL A 780 -3.92 -18.35 -21.63
C VAL A 780 -2.54 -17.81 -21.25
N GLN A 781 -1.70 -18.59 -20.54
CA GLN A 781 -0.34 -18.18 -20.18
C GLN A 781 0.61 -18.15 -21.39
N ASN A 782 0.26 -18.80 -22.50
CA ASN A 782 1.05 -18.77 -23.74
C ASN A 782 0.68 -17.61 -24.68
N PHE A 783 -0.30 -16.77 -24.32
CA PHE A 783 -0.70 -15.63 -25.16
C PHE A 783 0.39 -14.54 -25.19
N SER A 784 0.40 -13.74 -26.26
CA SER A 784 1.24 -12.54 -26.36
C SER A 784 0.92 -11.53 -25.26
N ALA A 785 1.80 -10.55 -25.01
CA ALA A 785 1.56 -9.53 -23.98
C ALA A 785 0.22 -8.79 -24.18
N ALA A 786 -0.12 -8.43 -25.42
CA ALA A 786 -1.42 -7.84 -25.75
C ALA A 786 -2.58 -8.83 -25.56
N GLY A 787 -2.40 -10.10 -25.94
CA GLY A 787 -3.39 -11.16 -25.72
C GLY A 787 -3.67 -11.42 -24.24
N LYS A 788 -2.65 -11.35 -23.38
CA LYS A 788 -2.78 -11.46 -21.92
C LYS A 788 -3.56 -10.30 -21.31
N TRP A 789 -3.35 -9.08 -21.78
CA TRP A 789 -4.15 -7.91 -21.37
C TRP A 789 -5.62 -8.04 -21.82
N ALA A 790 -5.86 -8.47 -23.06
CA ALA A 790 -7.23 -8.73 -23.54
C ALA A 790 -7.91 -9.84 -22.73
N ALA A 791 -7.20 -10.94 -22.45
CA ALA A 791 -7.69 -12.03 -21.62
C ALA A 791 -8.01 -11.58 -20.18
N ALA A 792 -7.20 -10.70 -19.58
CA ALA A 792 -7.48 -10.14 -18.26
C ALA A 792 -8.75 -9.27 -18.23
N ILE A 793 -9.01 -8.49 -19.30
CA ILE A 793 -10.24 -7.71 -19.45
C ILE A 793 -11.46 -8.62 -19.61
N VAL A 794 -11.36 -9.67 -20.45
CA VAL A 794 -12.42 -10.67 -20.60
C VAL A 794 -12.69 -11.36 -19.27
N LEU A 795 -11.66 -11.80 -18.54
CA LEU A 795 -11.81 -12.43 -17.23
C LEU A 795 -12.53 -11.51 -16.23
N PHE A 796 -12.28 -10.21 -16.24
CA PHE A 796 -13.01 -9.25 -15.40
C PHE A 796 -14.51 -9.20 -15.75
N LEU A 797 -14.85 -9.10 -17.04
CA LEU A 797 -16.25 -9.08 -17.48
C LEU A 797 -16.98 -10.40 -17.15
N GLU A 798 -16.33 -11.53 -17.37
CA GLU A 798 -16.88 -12.86 -17.11
C GLU A 798 -17.01 -13.16 -15.60
N VAL A 799 -16.10 -12.65 -14.75
CA VAL A 799 -16.23 -12.77 -13.28
C VAL A 799 -17.40 -11.94 -12.75
N ASP A 800 -17.57 -10.70 -13.21
CA ASP A 800 -18.69 -9.83 -12.83
C ASP A 800 -20.04 -10.38 -13.35
N PHE A 801 -20.05 -10.99 -14.54
CA PHE A 801 -21.20 -11.72 -15.09
C PHE A 801 -21.53 -12.99 -14.29
N ALA A 802 -20.53 -13.79 -13.94
CA ALA A 802 -20.69 -14.98 -13.10
C ALA A 802 -21.20 -14.62 -11.69
N TYR A 803 -20.70 -13.50 -11.13
CA TYR A 803 -21.23 -12.92 -9.89
C TYR A 803 -22.71 -12.53 -10.05
N TYR A 804 -23.09 -11.79 -11.09
CA TYR A 804 -24.49 -11.39 -11.34
C TYR A 804 -25.43 -12.60 -11.34
N TRP A 805 -25.07 -13.67 -12.06
CA TRP A 805 -25.89 -14.88 -12.12
C TRP A 805 -25.97 -15.64 -10.80
N PHE A 806 -24.85 -15.77 -10.09
CA PHE A 806 -24.86 -16.33 -8.74
C PHE A 806 -25.77 -15.52 -7.82
N HIS A 807 -25.64 -14.19 -7.85
CA HIS A 807 -26.33 -13.27 -6.95
C HIS A 807 -27.84 -13.22 -7.23
N ARG A 808 -28.23 -13.19 -8.51
CA ARG A 808 -29.61 -13.33 -8.94
C ARG A 808 -30.22 -14.65 -8.44
N LEU A 809 -29.54 -15.78 -8.63
CA LEU A 809 -30.03 -17.08 -8.15
C LEU A 809 -30.01 -17.18 -6.61
N ALA A 810 -29.14 -16.41 -5.95
CA ALA A 810 -29.17 -16.23 -4.49
C ALA A 810 -30.42 -15.49 -3.99
N HIS A 811 -31.14 -14.76 -4.85
CA HIS A 811 -32.46 -14.20 -4.56
C HIS A 811 -33.61 -15.05 -5.10
N GLU A 812 -33.47 -15.61 -6.30
CA GLU A 812 -34.57 -16.34 -6.96
C GLU A 812 -34.79 -17.76 -6.41
N TRP A 813 -33.82 -18.40 -5.72
CA TRP A 813 -33.91 -19.78 -5.23
C TRP A 813 -33.64 -19.92 -3.71
N ASN A 814 -34.49 -20.70 -3.01
CA ASN A 814 -34.45 -20.89 -1.56
C ASN A 814 -33.10 -21.36 -0.96
N ALA A 815 -32.39 -22.33 -1.56
CA ALA A 815 -31.16 -22.86 -0.96
C ALA A 815 -29.95 -21.91 -1.08
N PRO A 816 -29.67 -21.31 -2.26
CA PRO A 816 -28.78 -20.15 -2.37
C PRO A 816 -29.17 -18.99 -1.44
N TRP A 817 -30.46 -18.62 -1.40
CA TRP A 817 -30.99 -17.59 -0.48
C TRP A 817 -30.71 -17.90 0.99
N ALA A 818 -30.84 -19.14 1.44
CA ALA A 818 -30.52 -19.54 2.81
C ALA A 818 -29.04 -19.32 3.21
N THR A 819 -28.14 -19.09 2.24
CA THR A 819 -26.77 -18.62 2.51
C THR A 819 -26.63 -17.10 2.40
N HIS A 820 -27.30 -16.47 1.44
CA HIS A 820 -27.14 -15.06 1.11
C HIS A 820 -28.02 -14.10 1.93
N VAL A 821 -29.16 -14.58 2.44
CA VAL A 821 -30.10 -13.87 3.33
C VAL A 821 -29.41 -13.14 4.49
N VAL A 822 -28.26 -13.66 4.95
CA VAL A 822 -27.44 -13.03 5.99
C VAL A 822 -27.06 -11.60 5.61
N HIS A 823 -26.74 -11.35 4.35
CA HIS A 823 -26.37 -10.03 3.84
C HIS A 823 -27.50 -8.99 4.00
N HIS A 824 -28.73 -9.40 3.70
CA HIS A 824 -29.95 -8.57 3.70
C HIS A 824 -30.64 -8.40 5.06
N GLN A 825 -30.05 -8.90 6.15
CA GLN A 825 -30.67 -8.88 7.47
C GLN A 825 -30.52 -7.57 8.24
N SER A 826 -29.51 -6.75 7.94
CA SER A 826 -29.28 -5.50 8.67
C SER A 826 -30.40 -4.50 8.38
N GLU A 827 -30.92 -3.84 9.41
CA GLU A 827 -31.99 -2.84 9.25
C GLU A 827 -31.42 -1.42 9.12
N GLU A 828 -30.13 -1.21 9.40
CA GLU A 828 -29.36 -0.06 8.91
C GLU A 828 -28.67 -0.40 7.57
N TYR A 829 -28.26 0.65 6.86
CA TYR A 829 -27.43 0.53 5.66
C TYR A 829 -26.26 1.51 5.74
N ASN A 830 -25.04 0.96 5.73
CA ASN A 830 -23.75 1.64 5.94
C ASN A 830 -22.59 0.65 5.63
N LEU A 831 -21.35 1.12 5.69
CA LEU A 831 -20.18 0.33 5.28
C LEU A 831 -19.90 -0.91 6.15
N ALA A 832 -20.51 -1.06 7.33
CA ALA A 832 -20.40 -2.30 8.10
C ALA A 832 -21.24 -3.45 7.50
N VAL A 833 -22.34 -3.12 6.80
CA VAL A 833 -23.21 -4.11 6.12
C VAL A 833 -22.46 -4.84 5.00
N ALA A 834 -21.50 -4.18 4.33
CA ALA A 834 -20.62 -4.82 3.36
C ALA A 834 -19.89 -6.05 3.94
N LEU A 835 -19.53 -6.00 5.23
CA LEU A 835 -18.83 -7.06 5.95
C LEU A 835 -19.79 -8.13 6.51
N ARG A 836 -21.11 -7.89 6.48
CA ARG A 836 -22.14 -8.86 6.84
C ARG A 836 -22.31 -9.88 5.70
N GLN A 837 -21.47 -10.91 5.70
CA GLN A 837 -21.45 -11.94 4.65
C GLN A 837 -21.95 -13.30 5.14
N GLY A 838 -22.55 -14.08 4.24
CA GLY A 838 -23.06 -15.42 4.53
C GLY A 838 -21.94 -16.46 4.71
N THR A 839 -22.01 -17.24 5.79
CA THR A 839 -20.93 -18.18 6.15
C THR A 839 -20.74 -19.29 5.11
N PHE A 840 -21.84 -19.77 4.50
CA PHE A 840 -21.83 -20.89 3.56
C PHE A 840 -21.98 -20.48 2.09
N GLN A 841 -21.93 -19.18 1.77
CA GLN A 841 -22.17 -18.64 0.43
C GLN A 841 -21.28 -19.27 -0.66
N GLY A 842 -20.02 -19.56 -0.32
CA GLY A 842 -19.07 -20.22 -1.23
C GLY A 842 -19.51 -21.59 -1.75
N VAL A 843 -20.37 -22.31 -1.01
CA VAL A 843 -20.86 -23.65 -1.39
C VAL A 843 -21.72 -23.59 -2.67
N PHE A 844 -22.39 -22.47 -2.91
CA PHE A 844 -23.20 -22.24 -4.10
C PHE A 844 -22.50 -21.37 -5.15
N SER A 845 -21.63 -20.43 -4.76
CA SER A 845 -21.00 -19.53 -5.74
C SER A 845 -19.87 -20.15 -6.55
N TRP A 846 -19.15 -21.16 -6.02
CA TRP A 846 -17.96 -21.69 -6.70
C TRP A 846 -18.24 -22.27 -8.09
N VAL A 847 -19.42 -22.88 -8.29
CA VAL A 847 -19.78 -23.50 -9.58
C VAL A 847 -19.88 -22.50 -10.73
N PHE A 848 -20.18 -21.23 -10.45
CA PHE A 848 -20.33 -20.19 -11.48
C PHE A 848 -18.99 -19.78 -12.10
N TYR A 849 -17.88 -19.99 -11.39
CA TYR A 849 -16.54 -19.67 -11.85
C TYR A 849 -15.80 -20.87 -12.47
N THR A 850 -16.32 -22.10 -12.33
CA THR A 850 -15.70 -23.29 -12.95
C THR A 850 -15.62 -23.24 -14.48
N PRO A 851 -16.56 -22.64 -15.24
CA PRO A 851 -16.40 -22.49 -16.69
C PRO A 851 -15.16 -21.68 -17.07
N LEU A 852 -14.75 -20.71 -16.25
CA LEU A 852 -13.58 -19.87 -16.50
C LEU A 852 -12.28 -20.67 -16.36
N LEU A 853 -12.25 -21.63 -15.45
CA LEU A 853 -11.15 -22.59 -15.29
C LEU A 853 -11.08 -23.58 -16.45
N LEU A 854 -12.24 -24.06 -16.92
CA LEU A 854 -12.34 -24.92 -18.11
C LEU A 854 -11.93 -24.18 -19.39
N ILE A 855 -12.25 -22.90 -19.53
CA ILE A 855 -11.72 -22.05 -20.61
C ILE A 855 -10.19 -21.92 -20.49
N GLY A 856 -9.64 -21.99 -19.27
CA GLY A 856 -8.20 -21.97 -19.02
C GLY A 856 -7.67 -20.64 -18.49
N PHE A 857 -8.49 -19.89 -17.77
CA PHE A 857 -8.00 -18.81 -16.92
C PHE A 857 -7.34 -19.40 -15.65
N PRO A 858 -6.08 -19.03 -15.33
CA PRO A 858 -5.40 -19.58 -14.15
C PRO A 858 -6.14 -19.27 -12.84
N PRO A 859 -6.24 -20.21 -11.88
CA PRO A 859 -6.92 -19.99 -10.60
C PRO A 859 -6.44 -18.77 -9.82
N LEU A 860 -5.16 -18.40 -9.94
CA LEU A 860 -4.59 -17.21 -9.30
C LEU A 860 -5.06 -15.90 -9.96
N TRP A 861 -5.26 -15.87 -11.29
CA TRP A 861 -5.85 -14.72 -11.99
C TRP A 861 -7.31 -14.57 -11.60
N LEU A 862 -8.06 -15.69 -11.60
CA LEU A 862 -9.45 -15.74 -11.16
C LEU A 862 -9.59 -15.21 -9.72
N ALA A 863 -8.76 -15.68 -8.79
CA ALA A 863 -8.76 -15.22 -7.41
C ALA A 863 -8.42 -13.72 -7.26
N ALA A 864 -7.51 -13.18 -8.08
CA ALA A 864 -7.17 -11.76 -8.09
C ALA A 864 -8.32 -10.88 -8.61
N VAL A 865 -9.00 -11.31 -9.69
CA VAL A 865 -10.15 -10.60 -10.26
C VAL A 865 -11.39 -10.69 -9.36
N MET A 866 -11.69 -11.86 -8.79
CA MET A 866 -12.73 -12.02 -7.77
C MET A 866 -12.45 -11.17 -6.52
N SER A 867 -11.18 -11.02 -6.14
CA SER A 867 -10.79 -10.11 -5.06
C SER A 867 -11.07 -8.66 -5.42
N PHE A 868 -10.76 -8.22 -6.65
CA PHE A 868 -11.08 -6.87 -7.10
C PHE A 868 -12.59 -6.57 -7.08
N ASP A 869 -13.42 -7.47 -7.62
CA ASP A 869 -14.88 -7.35 -7.61
C ASP A 869 -15.44 -7.30 -6.17
N THR A 870 -14.96 -8.19 -5.28
CA THR A 870 -15.32 -8.16 -3.84
C THR A 870 -14.93 -6.83 -3.18
N LEU A 871 -13.75 -6.28 -3.50
CA LEU A 871 -13.28 -4.99 -2.96
C LEU A 871 -14.10 -3.81 -3.51
N TYR A 872 -14.56 -3.88 -4.77
CA TYR A 872 -15.46 -2.88 -5.34
C TYR A 872 -16.82 -2.88 -4.62
N GLN A 873 -17.40 -4.05 -4.38
CA GLN A 873 -18.69 -4.17 -3.71
C GLN A 873 -18.70 -3.64 -2.27
N PHE A 874 -17.55 -3.44 -1.62
CA PHE A 874 -17.50 -2.85 -0.28
C PHE A 874 -18.07 -1.43 -0.25
N TRP A 875 -17.66 -0.54 -1.17
CA TRP A 875 -17.89 0.90 -1.02
C TRP A 875 -19.30 1.37 -1.40
N ILE A 876 -20.01 0.57 -2.18
CA ILE A 876 -21.40 0.82 -2.56
C ILE A 876 -22.38 0.65 -1.38
N HIS A 877 -21.94 0.11 -0.24
CA HIS A 877 -22.75 0.01 0.98
C HIS A 877 -22.77 1.33 1.77
N THR A 878 -23.37 2.39 1.23
CA THR A 878 -23.42 3.68 1.93
C THR A 878 -24.71 4.47 1.68
N ARG A 879 -25.11 5.25 2.68
CA ARG A 879 -26.14 6.31 2.59
C ARG A 879 -25.54 7.73 2.62
N ALA A 880 -24.21 7.85 2.72
CA ALA A 880 -23.52 9.14 2.68
C ALA A 880 -23.44 9.70 1.26
N ILE A 881 -23.29 8.83 0.25
CA ILE A 881 -23.32 9.17 -1.17
C ILE A 881 -24.74 8.97 -1.70
N ASP A 882 -25.38 10.03 -2.20
CA ASP A 882 -26.71 9.96 -2.81
C ASP A 882 -26.65 9.31 -4.21
N ARG A 883 -26.31 10.08 -5.25
CA ARG A 883 -26.16 9.58 -6.63
C ARG A 883 -24.84 9.99 -7.27
N LEU A 884 -24.43 9.25 -8.31
CA LEU A 884 -23.20 9.49 -9.08
C LEU A 884 -23.44 9.92 -10.53
N GLY A 885 -24.68 10.23 -10.89
CA GLY A 885 -25.02 10.81 -12.21
C GLY A 885 -24.66 9.87 -13.36
N PRO A 886 -23.98 10.31 -14.43
CA PRO A 886 -23.72 9.48 -15.60
C PRO A 886 -23.00 8.14 -15.35
N LEU A 887 -22.25 8.03 -14.25
CA LEU A 887 -21.59 6.77 -13.86
C LEU A 887 -22.61 5.66 -13.55
N GLU A 888 -23.82 6.02 -13.10
CA GLU A 888 -24.94 5.10 -12.86
C GLU A 888 -25.48 4.46 -14.16
N HIS A 889 -25.01 4.88 -15.34
CA HIS A 889 -25.32 4.17 -16.57
C HIS A 889 -24.51 2.87 -16.73
N ILE A 890 -23.28 2.80 -16.21
CA ILE A 890 -22.32 1.71 -16.44
C ILE A 890 -21.96 0.95 -15.15
N LEU A 891 -21.76 1.68 -14.05
CA LEU A 891 -21.31 1.13 -12.78
C LEU A 891 -22.48 0.80 -11.85
N ASN A 892 -22.33 -0.24 -11.04
CA ASN A 892 -23.11 -0.40 -9.83
C ASN A 892 -22.67 0.64 -8.80
N THR A 893 -23.61 1.26 -8.09
CA THR A 893 -23.38 2.48 -7.28
C THR A 893 -24.14 2.38 -5.96
N PRO A 894 -23.88 3.27 -4.99
CA PRO A 894 -24.59 3.26 -3.72
C PRO A 894 -26.12 3.32 -3.84
N SER A 895 -26.63 4.09 -4.80
CA SER A 895 -28.07 4.20 -5.11
C SER A 895 -28.68 2.88 -5.59
N HIS A 896 -28.03 2.22 -6.56
CA HIS A 896 -28.45 0.92 -7.06
C HIS A 896 -28.43 -0.16 -5.96
N HIS A 897 -27.39 -0.17 -5.13
CA HIS A 897 -27.21 -1.19 -4.09
C HIS A 897 -28.10 -0.97 -2.86
N ARG A 898 -28.49 0.28 -2.56
CA ARG A 898 -29.56 0.58 -1.58
C ARG A 898 -30.90 -0.03 -1.98
N VAL A 899 -31.26 0.09 -3.25
CA VAL A 899 -32.47 -0.53 -3.83
C VAL A 899 -32.40 -2.05 -3.73
N HIS A 900 -31.25 -2.64 -4.03
CA HIS A 900 -31.04 -4.08 -3.91
C HIS A 900 -31.24 -4.60 -2.46
N HIS A 901 -30.79 -3.85 -1.46
CA HIS A 901 -30.97 -4.14 -0.02
C HIS A 901 -32.33 -3.76 0.54
N ALA A 902 -33.29 -3.36 -0.30
CA ALA A 902 -34.60 -2.91 0.13
C ALA A 902 -35.59 -4.05 0.36
N ARG A 903 -36.48 -3.88 1.35
CA ARG A 903 -37.70 -4.69 1.50
C ARG A 903 -38.99 -4.03 1.03
N ASN A 904 -38.90 -2.83 0.44
CA ASN A 904 -40.06 -2.17 -0.15
C ASN A 904 -40.57 -3.03 -1.33
N PRO A 905 -41.87 -3.33 -1.43
CA PRO A 905 -42.40 -4.22 -2.46
C PRO A 905 -42.03 -3.86 -3.91
N LYS A 906 -41.78 -2.58 -4.21
CA LYS A 906 -41.35 -2.11 -5.54
C LYS A 906 -39.87 -2.34 -5.88
N TYR A 907 -39.04 -2.59 -4.87
CA TYR A 907 -37.59 -2.77 -4.99
C TYR A 907 -37.13 -4.22 -4.74
N LEU A 908 -38.01 -5.10 -4.25
CA LEU A 908 -37.71 -6.53 -4.10
C LEU A 908 -37.23 -7.13 -5.42
N ASP A 909 -36.16 -7.93 -5.33
CA ASP A 909 -35.62 -8.71 -6.44
C ASP A 909 -35.20 -7.84 -7.64
N LYS A 910 -34.31 -6.88 -7.34
CA LYS A 910 -33.73 -5.90 -8.27
C LYS A 910 -32.23 -5.67 -8.00
N ASN A 911 -31.55 -5.13 -9.02
CA ASN A 911 -30.17 -4.59 -8.97
C ASN A 911 -29.13 -5.60 -8.43
N TYR A 912 -28.96 -6.75 -9.09
CA TYR A 912 -28.05 -7.83 -8.68
C TYR A 912 -26.58 -7.67 -9.10
N ALA A 913 -26.22 -6.65 -9.88
CA ALA A 913 -24.84 -6.45 -10.34
C ALA A 913 -23.83 -6.36 -9.19
N GLY A 914 -22.61 -6.85 -9.42
CA GLY A 914 -21.48 -6.64 -8.52
C GLY A 914 -20.84 -5.28 -8.79
N THR A 915 -20.12 -5.20 -9.89
CA THR A 915 -19.40 -4.01 -10.36
C THR A 915 -20.10 -3.28 -11.51
N LEU A 916 -20.66 -3.96 -12.52
CA LEU A 916 -21.28 -3.31 -13.69
C LEU A 916 -22.81 -3.48 -13.71
N ILE A 917 -23.56 -2.36 -13.60
CA ILE A 917 -25.03 -2.34 -13.64
C ILE A 917 -25.61 -2.68 -15.03
N ILE A 918 -24.75 -2.90 -16.03
CA ILE A 918 -25.15 -3.27 -17.39
C ILE A 918 -25.93 -4.59 -17.41
N TRP A 919 -25.60 -5.55 -16.54
CA TRP A 919 -26.25 -6.85 -16.49
C TRP A 919 -27.72 -6.73 -16.07
N ASP A 920 -28.01 -5.94 -15.04
CA ASP A 920 -29.40 -5.68 -14.62
C ASP A 920 -30.24 -5.03 -15.73
N LYS A 921 -29.63 -4.18 -16.55
CA LYS A 921 -30.31 -3.51 -17.67
C LYS A 921 -30.51 -4.46 -18.85
N MET A 922 -29.55 -5.34 -19.12
CA MET A 922 -29.65 -6.38 -20.15
C MET A 922 -30.69 -7.45 -19.80
N PHE A 923 -30.81 -7.83 -18.53
CA PHE A 923 -31.71 -8.91 -18.07
C PHE A 923 -33.02 -8.43 -17.43
N GLY A 924 -33.30 -7.12 -17.44
CA GLY A 924 -34.57 -6.54 -16.97
C GLY A 924 -34.76 -6.54 -15.46
N THR A 925 -33.69 -6.67 -14.68
CA THR A 925 -33.70 -6.64 -13.20
C THR A 925 -33.36 -5.26 -12.62
N PHE A 926 -33.07 -4.27 -13.47
CA PHE A 926 -32.78 -2.89 -13.06
C PHE A 926 -34.03 -2.11 -12.58
N ILE A 927 -33.89 -1.38 -11.47
CA ILE A 927 -34.76 -0.25 -11.13
C ILE A 927 -33.94 0.89 -10.48
N ALA A 928 -34.31 2.13 -10.75
CA ALA A 928 -33.66 3.30 -10.14
C ALA A 928 -34.22 3.56 -8.72
N GLU A 929 -33.39 4.17 -7.86
CA GLU A 929 -33.82 4.63 -6.53
C GLU A 929 -34.63 5.92 -6.65
N GLU A 930 -35.95 5.83 -6.53
CA GLU A 930 -36.87 6.98 -6.57
C GLU A 930 -37.03 7.64 -5.18
N GLU A 931 -36.96 6.84 -4.12
CA GLU A 931 -37.12 7.21 -2.71
C GLU A 931 -36.18 6.37 -1.83
N GLU A 932 -35.70 6.91 -0.70
CA GLU A 932 -34.76 6.22 0.20
C GLU A 932 -35.38 4.93 0.76
N PRO A 933 -34.80 3.75 0.48
CA PRO A 933 -35.38 2.47 0.87
C PRO A 933 -35.47 2.21 2.38
N VAL A 934 -36.30 1.21 2.71
CA VAL A 934 -36.31 0.53 4.00
C VAL A 934 -35.57 -0.80 3.85
N TYR A 935 -34.59 -1.05 4.72
CA TYR A 935 -33.70 -2.21 4.71
C TYR A 935 -34.17 -3.34 5.64
N GLY A 936 -33.46 -4.45 5.62
CA GLY A 936 -33.72 -5.65 6.40
C GLY A 936 -34.67 -6.62 5.70
N LEU A 937 -34.99 -7.75 6.34
CA LEU A 937 -35.88 -8.75 5.73
C LEU A 937 -37.37 -8.35 5.79
N THR A 938 -38.16 -8.87 4.85
CA THR A 938 -39.64 -8.84 4.87
C THR A 938 -40.21 -9.57 6.09
N LYS A 939 -39.53 -10.63 6.54
CA LYS A 939 -39.74 -11.32 7.82
C LYS A 939 -38.51 -11.06 8.72
N PRO A 940 -38.57 -10.11 9.67
CA PRO A 940 -37.39 -9.70 10.44
C PRO A 940 -36.73 -10.82 11.25
N LEU A 941 -35.40 -10.81 11.32
CA LEU A 941 -34.61 -11.80 12.06
C LEU A 941 -34.88 -11.78 13.58
N ASN A 942 -35.10 -10.59 14.15
CA ASN A 942 -35.33 -10.36 15.59
C ASN A 942 -34.28 -11.02 16.51
N SER A 943 -33.00 -10.97 16.12
CA SER A 943 -31.90 -11.55 16.89
C SER A 943 -30.54 -10.92 16.56
N TRP A 944 -29.68 -10.86 17.59
CA TRP A 944 -28.27 -10.45 17.50
C TRP A 944 -27.29 -11.63 17.48
N ASN A 945 -27.79 -12.87 17.36
CA ASN A 945 -26.96 -14.07 17.34
C ASN A 945 -26.51 -14.40 15.90
N PRO A 946 -25.20 -14.34 15.57
CA PRO A 946 -24.72 -14.57 14.21
C PRO A 946 -24.84 -16.03 13.74
N LEU A 947 -24.90 -17.01 14.65
CA LEU A 947 -25.22 -18.40 14.28
C LEU A 947 -26.69 -18.53 13.87
N TRP A 948 -27.60 -17.88 14.60
CA TRP A 948 -29.03 -17.89 14.27
C TRP A 948 -29.31 -17.16 12.97
N ALA A 949 -28.66 -16.01 12.75
CA ALA A 949 -28.64 -15.29 11.47
C ALA A 949 -28.36 -16.20 10.27
N ASN A 950 -27.38 -17.12 10.40
CA ASN A 950 -27.03 -18.09 9.37
C ASN A 950 -27.93 -19.34 9.32
N TRP A 951 -28.64 -19.71 10.40
CA TRP A 951 -29.34 -21.01 10.51
C TRP A 951 -30.87 -20.95 10.35
N HIS A 952 -31.52 -19.83 10.70
CA HIS A 952 -32.99 -19.76 10.77
C HIS A 952 -33.72 -20.17 9.47
N VAL A 953 -33.28 -19.71 8.28
CA VAL A 953 -33.88 -20.14 7.00
C VAL A 953 -33.71 -21.64 6.76
N TRP A 954 -32.55 -22.22 7.08
CA TRP A 954 -32.35 -23.67 6.96
C TRP A 954 -33.33 -24.45 7.83
N GLN A 955 -33.56 -24.01 9.08
CA GLN A 955 -34.55 -24.64 9.94
C GLN A 955 -35.96 -24.60 9.33
N GLU A 956 -36.35 -23.47 8.73
CA GLU A 956 -37.65 -23.32 8.07
C GLU A 956 -37.76 -24.22 6.83
N LEU A 957 -36.74 -24.27 5.97
CA LEU A 957 -36.71 -25.15 4.80
C LEU A 957 -36.73 -26.64 5.19
N PHE A 958 -35.95 -27.07 6.19
CA PHE A 958 -35.98 -28.46 6.67
C PHE A 958 -37.33 -28.83 7.29
N ARG A 959 -37.93 -27.94 8.10
CA ARG A 959 -39.27 -28.15 8.68
C ARG A 959 -40.32 -28.27 7.60
N ASP A 960 -40.31 -27.37 6.62
CA ASP A 960 -41.32 -27.34 5.57
C ASP A 960 -41.13 -28.50 4.58
N ALA A 961 -39.89 -28.91 4.29
CA ALA A 961 -39.58 -30.14 3.57
C ALA A 961 -40.07 -31.40 4.31
N TYR A 962 -39.94 -31.43 5.65
CA TYR A 962 -40.48 -32.53 6.47
C TYR A 962 -42.01 -32.57 6.42
N LEU A 963 -42.67 -31.44 6.63
CA LEU A 963 -44.13 -31.30 6.65
C LEU A 963 -44.80 -31.39 5.26
N ALA A 964 -44.05 -31.19 4.16
CA ALA A 964 -44.60 -31.23 2.81
C ALA A 964 -45.31 -32.57 2.51
N PRO A 965 -46.60 -32.56 2.09
CA PRO A 965 -47.36 -33.80 1.89
C PRO A 965 -46.94 -34.58 0.64
N LYS A 966 -46.51 -33.88 -0.43
CA LYS A 966 -46.04 -34.50 -1.68
C LYS A 966 -44.53 -34.70 -1.64
N TRP A 967 -44.04 -35.88 -2.02
CA TRP A 967 -42.59 -36.17 -2.08
C TRP A 967 -41.84 -35.26 -3.06
N THR A 968 -42.48 -34.84 -4.17
CA THR A 968 -41.91 -33.87 -5.11
C THR A 968 -41.57 -32.54 -4.46
N ASP A 969 -42.41 -32.11 -3.51
CA ASP A 969 -42.33 -30.77 -2.94
C ASP A 969 -41.22 -30.70 -1.87
N LYS A 970 -40.81 -31.87 -1.32
CA LYS A 970 -39.59 -32.05 -0.51
C LYS A 970 -38.30 -31.75 -1.28
N PHE A 971 -38.32 -31.83 -2.62
CA PHE A 971 -37.20 -31.43 -3.48
C PHE A 971 -37.38 -30.02 -4.06
N LYS A 972 -38.60 -29.67 -4.51
CA LYS A 972 -38.87 -28.34 -5.07
C LYS A 972 -38.53 -27.22 -4.10
N ILE A 973 -38.76 -27.42 -2.80
CA ILE A 973 -38.55 -26.39 -1.79
C ILE A 973 -37.13 -25.77 -1.78
N TRP A 974 -36.11 -26.50 -2.24
CA TRP A 974 -34.73 -26.01 -2.31
C TRP A 974 -34.44 -25.09 -3.50
N VAL A 975 -35.25 -25.19 -4.57
CA VAL A 975 -35.04 -24.51 -5.87
C VAL A 975 -36.20 -23.60 -6.28
N MET A 976 -37.30 -23.59 -5.54
CA MET A 976 -38.39 -22.63 -5.71
C MET A 976 -38.04 -21.29 -5.05
N PRO A 977 -38.75 -20.19 -5.40
CA PRO A 977 -38.46 -18.87 -4.86
C PRO A 977 -38.66 -18.71 -3.35
N PRO A 978 -37.91 -17.80 -2.71
CA PRO A 978 -38.16 -17.37 -1.33
C PRO A 978 -39.63 -17.01 -1.11
N GLY A 979 -40.19 -17.57 -0.04
CA GLY A 979 -41.61 -17.41 0.29
C GLY A 979 -42.54 -18.50 -0.28
N TRP A 980 -42.14 -19.26 -1.31
CA TRP A 980 -42.92 -20.41 -1.80
C TRP A 980 -43.02 -21.51 -0.73
N ARG A 981 -44.21 -22.09 -0.56
CA ARG A 981 -44.44 -23.25 0.31
C ARG A 981 -45.30 -24.31 -0.42
N PRO A 982 -45.13 -25.60 -0.09
CA PRO A 982 -45.96 -26.69 -0.60
C PRO A 982 -47.47 -26.51 -0.36
N ASP A 983 -48.30 -26.98 -1.29
CA ASP A 983 -49.76 -27.01 -1.13
C ASP A 983 -50.16 -27.78 0.14
N GLY A 984 -50.98 -27.16 0.99
CA GLY A 984 -51.43 -27.74 2.26
C GLY A 984 -50.64 -27.28 3.49
N LEU A 985 -49.58 -26.49 3.34
CA LEU A 985 -49.05 -25.65 4.41
C LEU A 985 -49.67 -24.25 4.33
N GLU A 986 -49.77 -23.56 5.47
CA GLU A 986 -50.23 -22.16 5.49
C GLU A 986 -49.30 -21.29 4.62
N PRO A 987 -49.82 -20.42 3.73
CA PRO A 987 -48.99 -19.47 2.99
C PRO A 987 -48.17 -18.59 3.93
N ASN A 988 -46.98 -18.18 3.50
CA ASN A 988 -46.29 -17.11 4.22
C ASN A 988 -47.15 -15.84 4.15
N PRO A 989 -47.38 -15.13 5.28
CA PRO A 989 -48.10 -13.87 5.24
C PRO A 989 -47.32 -12.88 4.36
N HIS A 990 -47.98 -12.30 3.36
CA HIS A 990 -47.39 -11.22 2.58
C HIS A 990 -47.03 -10.08 3.53
N GLY A 991 -45.78 -9.61 3.46
CA GLY A 991 -45.34 -8.47 4.25
C GLY A 991 -46.22 -7.25 3.97
N PRO A 992 -46.65 -6.48 4.98
CA PRO A 992 -47.42 -5.26 4.77
C PRO A 992 -46.60 -4.27 3.91
N GLN A 993 -47.26 -3.29 3.29
CA GLN A 993 -46.51 -2.19 2.69
C GLN A 993 -45.73 -1.44 3.77
N VAL A 994 -44.48 -1.12 3.48
CA VAL A 994 -43.51 -0.64 4.46
C VAL A 994 -43.04 0.77 4.09
N THR A 995 -43.40 1.78 4.90
CA THR A 995 -42.82 3.14 4.85
C THR A 995 -41.90 3.38 6.03
N ARG A 996 -41.02 4.39 5.95
CA ARG A 996 -40.09 4.73 7.03
C ARG A 996 -40.79 5.12 8.34
N GLU A 997 -42.02 5.65 8.28
CA GLU A 997 -42.80 5.99 9.49
C GLU A 997 -43.43 4.76 10.17
N THR A 998 -43.79 3.75 9.38
CA THR A 998 -44.44 2.52 9.89
C THR A 998 -43.46 1.48 10.45
N VAL A 999 -42.15 1.69 10.27
CA VAL A 999 -41.12 0.69 10.61
C VAL A 999 -40.65 0.83 12.05
N ILE A 1000 -40.98 -0.17 12.85
CA ILE A 1000 -40.30 -0.45 14.11
C ILE A 1000 -39.12 -1.37 13.79
N LYS A 1001 -37.89 -0.89 14.01
CA LYS A 1001 -36.67 -1.68 13.92
C LYS A 1001 -36.50 -2.53 15.17
N TYR A 1002 -35.88 -3.71 15.03
CA TYR A 1002 -35.51 -4.53 16.18
C TYR A 1002 -34.41 -3.83 16.99
N ASP A 1003 -34.65 -3.65 18.29
CA ASP A 1003 -33.68 -3.11 19.24
C ASP A 1003 -33.83 -3.80 20.60
N THR A 1004 -32.74 -3.90 21.36
CA THR A 1004 -32.71 -4.52 22.68
C THR A 1004 -32.17 -3.53 23.69
N GLU A 1005 -33.06 -2.91 24.47
CA GLU A 1005 -32.67 -2.01 25.54
C GLU A 1005 -31.92 -2.76 26.65
N ILE A 1006 -30.62 -2.47 26.78
CA ILE A 1006 -29.75 -2.99 27.85
C ILE A 1006 -29.03 -1.83 28.57
N PRO A 1007 -28.62 -2.01 29.84
CA PRO A 1007 -27.86 -0.99 30.55
C PRO A 1007 -26.56 -0.61 29.82
N LYS A 1008 -26.15 0.67 29.89
CA LYS A 1008 -24.91 1.17 29.27
C LYS A 1008 -23.67 0.37 29.67
N GLY A 1009 -23.61 -0.11 30.91
CA GLY A 1009 -22.52 -0.98 31.38
C GLY A 1009 -22.52 -2.35 30.72
N LEU A 1010 -23.69 -2.93 30.42
CA LEU A 1010 -23.78 -4.18 29.65
C LEU A 1010 -23.46 -3.95 28.17
N THR A 1011 -23.78 -2.77 27.62
CA THR A 1011 -23.34 -2.37 26.27
C THR A 1011 -21.81 -2.28 26.19
N ALA A 1012 -21.17 -1.63 27.16
CA ALA A 1012 -19.73 -1.50 27.23
C ALA A 1012 -19.03 -2.86 27.47
N LEU A 1013 -19.64 -3.77 28.23
CA LEU A 1013 -19.19 -5.16 28.34
C LEU A 1013 -19.14 -5.83 26.96
N VAL A 1014 -20.22 -5.75 26.19
CA VAL A 1014 -20.29 -6.37 24.85
C VAL A 1014 -19.30 -5.74 23.88
N ILE A 1015 -19.17 -4.40 23.84
CA ILE A 1015 -18.15 -3.73 23.00
C ILE A 1015 -16.75 -4.23 23.36
N THR A 1016 -16.44 -4.38 24.65
CA THR A 1016 -15.14 -4.87 25.13
C THR A 1016 -14.90 -6.32 24.71
N GLN A 1017 -15.89 -7.20 24.92
CA GLN A 1017 -15.81 -8.61 24.55
C GLN A 1017 -15.71 -8.80 23.03
N PHE A 1018 -16.47 -8.02 22.26
CA PHE A 1018 -16.41 -8.02 20.79
C PHE A 1018 -15.04 -7.55 20.30
N THR A 1019 -14.50 -6.45 20.84
CA THR A 1019 -13.17 -5.94 20.47
C THR A 1019 -12.07 -6.98 20.74
N LEU A 1020 -12.10 -7.65 21.91
CA LEU A 1020 -11.16 -8.74 22.22
C LEU A 1020 -11.31 -9.93 21.26
N THR A 1021 -12.55 -10.31 20.95
CA THR A 1021 -12.86 -11.40 20.01
C THR A 1021 -12.38 -11.05 18.59
N LEU A 1022 -12.55 -9.81 18.15
CA LEU A 1022 -12.11 -9.29 16.86
C LEU A 1022 -10.58 -9.31 16.75
N VAL A 1023 -9.84 -8.82 17.77
CA VAL A 1023 -8.37 -8.88 17.80
C VAL A 1023 -7.85 -10.32 17.71
N ILE A 1024 -8.45 -11.24 18.47
CA ILE A 1024 -8.11 -12.68 18.42
C ILE A 1024 -8.45 -13.28 17.04
N SER A 1025 -9.52 -12.82 16.40
CA SER A 1025 -9.91 -13.26 15.05
C SER A 1025 -8.95 -12.74 13.97
N VAL A 1026 -8.46 -11.50 14.09
CA VAL A 1026 -7.41 -10.97 13.20
C VAL A 1026 -6.12 -11.77 13.37
N TYR A 1027 -5.72 -12.09 14.61
CA TYR A 1027 -4.56 -12.96 14.87
C TYR A 1027 -4.76 -14.37 14.29
N PHE A 1028 -5.94 -14.98 14.45
CA PHE A 1028 -6.29 -16.26 13.84
C PHE A 1028 -6.11 -16.22 12.30
N LEU A 1029 -6.58 -15.16 11.64
CA LEU A 1029 -6.44 -14.99 10.19
C LEU A 1029 -5.01 -14.67 9.74
N ALA A 1030 -4.18 -14.07 10.59
CA ALA A 1030 -2.76 -13.84 10.31
C ALA A 1030 -1.91 -15.12 10.48
N SER A 1031 -2.22 -15.93 11.50
CA SER A 1031 -1.34 -17.01 11.96
C SER A 1031 -1.83 -18.44 11.65
N TYR A 1032 -3.00 -18.63 11.02
CA TYR A 1032 -3.60 -19.97 10.82
C TYR A 1032 -2.68 -21.03 10.21
N ARG A 1033 -1.74 -20.63 9.33
CA ARG A 1033 -0.75 -21.52 8.68
C ARG A 1033 0.31 -22.07 9.66
N GLN A 1034 0.53 -21.40 10.78
CA GLN A 1034 1.52 -21.77 11.80
C GLN A 1034 0.89 -22.55 12.96
N LEU A 1035 -0.44 -22.66 13.01
CA LEU A 1035 -1.17 -23.34 14.08
C LEU A 1035 -1.32 -24.83 13.76
N THR A 1036 -1.13 -25.69 14.76
CA THR A 1036 -1.50 -27.11 14.61
C THR A 1036 -3.00 -27.23 14.40
N PHE A 1037 -3.45 -28.21 13.61
CA PHE A 1037 -4.87 -28.37 13.25
C PHE A 1037 -5.81 -28.41 14.48
N GLY A 1038 -5.39 -29.09 15.56
CA GLY A 1038 -6.16 -29.12 16.81
C GLY A 1038 -6.30 -27.75 17.47
N LEU A 1039 -5.23 -26.94 17.49
CA LEU A 1039 -5.27 -25.57 18.02
C LEU A 1039 -6.08 -24.63 17.12
N LEU A 1040 -5.97 -24.80 15.79
CA LEU A 1040 -6.76 -24.06 14.80
C LEU A 1040 -8.27 -24.28 15.02
N VAL A 1041 -8.71 -25.54 15.13
CA VAL A 1041 -10.12 -25.87 15.39
C VAL A 1041 -10.57 -25.37 16.77
N ALA A 1042 -9.73 -25.50 17.80
CA ALA A 1042 -10.05 -25.00 19.14
C ALA A 1042 -10.25 -23.48 19.18
N LEU A 1043 -9.38 -22.72 18.50
CA LEU A 1043 -9.49 -21.25 18.41
C LEU A 1043 -10.70 -20.82 17.58
N ALA A 1044 -10.97 -21.48 16.45
CA ALA A 1044 -12.17 -21.22 15.66
C ALA A 1044 -13.44 -21.45 16.50
N GLY A 1045 -13.53 -22.58 17.22
CA GLY A 1045 -14.63 -22.87 18.14
C GLY A 1045 -14.78 -21.84 19.27
N TRP A 1046 -13.67 -21.37 19.84
CA TRP A 1046 -13.66 -20.33 20.88
C TRP A 1046 -14.16 -18.97 20.37
N ILE A 1047 -13.78 -18.57 19.15
CA ILE A 1047 -14.27 -17.34 18.52
C ILE A 1047 -15.78 -17.45 18.30
N ILE A 1048 -16.25 -18.55 17.70
CA ILE A 1048 -17.68 -18.79 17.44
C ILE A 1048 -18.49 -18.78 18.75
N TRP A 1049 -17.99 -19.40 19.81
CA TRP A 1049 -18.62 -19.38 21.13
C TRP A 1049 -18.69 -17.96 21.71
N SER A 1050 -17.63 -17.17 21.55
CA SER A 1050 -17.57 -15.77 22.01
C SER A 1050 -18.59 -14.88 21.29
N LEU A 1051 -18.69 -15.00 19.96
CA LEU A 1051 -19.69 -14.28 19.15
C LEU A 1051 -21.14 -14.69 19.49
N THR A 1052 -21.36 -15.97 19.77
CA THR A 1052 -22.67 -16.50 20.19
C THR A 1052 -23.08 -15.91 21.55
N ASN A 1053 -22.15 -15.83 22.50
CA ASN A 1053 -22.40 -15.23 23.81
C ASN A 1053 -22.65 -13.72 23.71
N ILE A 1054 -21.95 -13.00 22.84
CA ILE A 1054 -22.18 -11.56 22.57
C ILE A 1054 -23.64 -11.30 22.16
N GLY A 1055 -24.17 -12.04 21.19
CA GLY A 1055 -25.58 -11.93 20.79
C GLY A 1055 -26.54 -12.30 21.92
N GLY A 1056 -26.25 -13.39 22.64
CA GLY A 1056 -27.03 -13.81 23.81
C GLY A 1056 -27.03 -12.82 24.99
N ILE A 1057 -25.95 -12.05 25.16
CA ILE A 1057 -25.81 -10.99 26.17
C ILE A 1057 -26.64 -9.76 25.78
N TYR A 1058 -26.57 -9.30 24.52
CA TYR A 1058 -27.44 -8.23 24.02
C TYR A 1058 -28.92 -8.58 24.19
N GLU A 1059 -29.30 -9.83 23.90
CA GLU A 1059 -30.66 -10.34 24.09
C GLU A 1059 -31.03 -10.71 25.55
N ARG A 1060 -30.12 -10.51 26.53
CA ARG A 1060 -30.28 -10.89 27.95
C ARG A 1060 -30.74 -12.34 28.17
N ARG A 1061 -30.30 -13.28 27.32
CA ARG A 1061 -30.68 -14.70 27.41
C ARG A 1061 -30.09 -15.36 28.65
N ARG A 1062 -30.92 -16.09 29.41
CA ARG A 1062 -30.51 -16.84 30.62
C ARG A 1062 -29.32 -17.78 30.39
N TRP A 1063 -29.27 -18.45 29.24
CA TRP A 1063 -28.17 -19.37 28.89
C TRP A 1063 -26.85 -18.63 28.66
N ALA A 1064 -26.89 -17.36 28.22
CA ALA A 1064 -25.69 -16.60 27.89
C ALA A 1064 -24.82 -16.33 29.12
N LEU A 1065 -25.43 -16.08 30.29
CA LEU A 1065 -24.70 -15.92 31.56
C LEU A 1065 -23.91 -17.20 31.92
N VAL A 1066 -24.55 -18.37 31.85
CA VAL A 1066 -23.91 -19.65 32.17
C VAL A 1066 -22.84 -20.01 31.13
N SER A 1067 -23.18 -19.85 29.85
CA SER A 1067 -22.29 -20.06 28.71
C SER A 1067 -21.04 -19.18 28.78
N GLU A 1068 -21.20 -17.92 29.19
CA GLU A 1068 -20.10 -16.97 29.32
C GLU A 1068 -19.20 -17.31 30.53
N MET A 1069 -19.77 -17.69 31.68
CA MET A 1069 -18.98 -18.19 32.80
C MET A 1069 -18.16 -19.43 32.42
N LEU A 1070 -18.74 -20.37 31.68
CA LEU A 1070 -18.03 -21.56 31.17
C LEU A 1070 -16.93 -21.17 30.17
N ARG A 1071 -17.22 -20.28 29.22
CA ARG A 1071 -16.24 -19.77 28.22
C ARG A 1071 -15.04 -19.14 28.92
N LEU A 1072 -15.31 -18.31 29.93
CA LEU A 1072 -14.30 -17.65 30.74
C LEU A 1072 -13.46 -18.67 31.52
N CYS A 1073 -14.07 -19.67 32.18
CA CYS A 1073 -13.33 -20.74 32.87
C CYS A 1073 -12.43 -21.55 31.92
N VAL A 1074 -12.94 -21.95 30.74
CA VAL A 1074 -12.18 -22.67 29.71
C VAL A 1074 -11.01 -21.81 29.18
N SER A 1075 -11.24 -20.51 28.98
CA SER A 1075 -10.19 -19.56 28.56
C SER A 1075 -9.05 -19.53 29.57
N THR A 1076 -9.37 -19.39 30.87
CA THR A 1076 -8.37 -19.37 31.95
C THR A 1076 -7.63 -20.70 32.06
N ALA A 1077 -8.33 -21.83 31.97
CA ALA A 1077 -7.69 -23.14 31.97
C ALA A 1077 -6.74 -23.33 30.77
N GLY A 1078 -7.13 -22.86 29.58
CA GLY A 1078 -6.28 -22.84 28.39
C GLY A 1078 -5.03 -21.97 28.58
N CYS A 1079 -5.18 -20.74 29.09
CA CYS A 1079 -4.05 -19.87 29.39
C CYS A 1079 -3.08 -20.49 30.41
N VAL A 1080 -3.58 -21.18 31.44
CA VAL A 1080 -2.75 -21.88 32.44
C VAL A 1080 -2.05 -23.08 31.83
N ALA A 1081 -2.75 -23.91 31.05
CA ALA A 1081 -2.17 -25.07 30.37
C ALA A 1081 -1.07 -24.64 29.37
N TRP A 1082 -1.31 -23.59 28.59
CA TRP A 1082 -0.31 -23.00 27.69
C TRP A 1082 0.89 -22.47 28.47
N ARG A 1083 0.67 -21.71 29.55
CA ARG A 1083 1.74 -21.17 30.40
C ARG A 1083 2.57 -22.27 31.10
N ALA A 1084 1.96 -23.43 31.35
CA ALA A 1084 2.62 -24.62 31.90
C ALA A 1084 3.31 -25.50 30.84
N GLY A 1085 3.26 -25.13 29.55
CA GLY A 1085 3.84 -25.93 28.46
C GLY A 1085 3.07 -27.22 28.14
N LEU A 1086 1.83 -27.35 28.62
CA LEU A 1086 0.98 -28.53 28.37
C LEU A 1086 0.29 -28.49 27.01
N ILE A 1087 0.16 -27.30 26.41
CA ILE A 1087 -0.37 -27.08 25.05
C ILE A 1087 0.46 -26.00 24.33
N GLY A 1088 0.80 -26.26 23.06
CA GLY A 1088 1.65 -25.39 22.23
C GLY A 1088 3.11 -25.85 22.16
N GLY A 1089 3.74 -25.72 20.98
CA GLY A 1089 5.17 -25.99 20.77
C GLY A 1089 6.04 -24.76 21.02
N GLU A 1090 7.37 -24.92 20.93
CA GLU A 1090 8.36 -23.88 21.23
C GLU A 1090 8.23 -22.62 20.35
N SER A 1091 7.53 -22.71 19.21
CA SER A 1091 7.29 -21.60 18.28
C SER A 1091 6.29 -20.54 18.78
N LEU A 1092 5.43 -20.81 19.77
CA LEU A 1092 4.42 -19.84 20.27
C LEU A 1092 5.01 -18.77 21.22
N ALA A 1093 6.16 -18.19 20.89
CA ALA A 1093 6.81 -17.15 21.71
C ALA A 1093 5.94 -15.89 21.90
N GLU A 1094 5.12 -15.55 20.91
CA GLU A 1094 4.23 -14.36 20.88
C GLU A 1094 3.11 -14.39 21.93
N TRP A 1095 2.65 -15.58 22.31
CA TRP A 1095 1.52 -15.76 23.23
C TRP A 1095 1.80 -15.28 24.66
N LYS A 1096 3.07 -14.97 24.97
CA LYS A 1096 3.50 -14.39 26.26
C LYS A 1096 2.82 -13.05 26.56
N ALA A 1097 2.41 -12.29 25.54
CA ALA A 1097 1.65 -11.04 25.71
C ALA A 1097 0.13 -11.25 25.72
N VAL A 1098 -0.38 -12.24 24.98
CA VAL A 1098 -1.82 -12.52 24.84
C VAL A 1098 -2.39 -13.18 26.11
N ALA A 1099 -1.70 -14.17 26.69
CA ALA A 1099 -2.21 -14.91 27.85
C ALA A 1099 -2.47 -14.01 29.11
N PRO A 1100 -1.60 -13.03 29.46
CA PRO A 1100 -1.90 -12.08 30.53
C PRO A 1100 -3.11 -11.18 30.24
N LEU A 1101 -3.28 -10.72 28.99
CA LEU A 1101 -4.44 -9.92 28.58
C LEU A 1101 -5.74 -10.74 28.63
N MET A 1102 -5.70 -12.01 28.23
CA MET A 1102 -6.84 -12.92 28.37
C MET A 1102 -7.17 -13.17 29.85
N ALA A 1103 -6.18 -13.38 30.71
CA ALA A 1103 -6.39 -13.53 32.17
C ALA A 1103 -6.90 -12.25 32.85
N ALA A 1104 -6.42 -11.07 32.46
CA ALA A 1104 -6.93 -9.79 32.93
C ALA A 1104 -8.38 -9.54 32.46
N SER A 1105 -8.67 -9.87 31.18
CA SER A 1105 -10.03 -9.83 30.65
C SER A 1105 -10.94 -10.80 31.41
N PHE A 1106 -10.48 -11.99 31.80
CA PHE A 1106 -11.25 -12.91 32.61
C PHE A 1106 -11.68 -12.28 33.94
N VAL A 1107 -10.76 -11.70 34.71
CA VAL A 1107 -11.08 -11.05 35.99
C VAL A 1107 -12.07 -9.90 35.80
N MET A 1108 -11.83 -9.05 34.80
CA MET A 1108 -12.69 -7.89 34.51
C MET A 1108 -14.09 -8.31 34.04
N LEU A 1109 -14.19 -9.18 33.03
CA LEU A 1109 -15.46 -9.64 32.46
C LEU A 1109 -16.26 -10.43 33.50
N THR A 1110 -15.62 -11.28 34.32
CA THR A 1110 -16.32 -12.04 35.38
C THR A 1110 -16.88 -11.12 36.47
N GLY A 1111 -16.11 -10.12 36.91
CA GLY A 1111 -16.59 -9.11 37.86
C GLY A 1111 -17.74 -8.27 37.28
N TRP A 1112 -17.66 -7.92 36.01
CA TRP A 1112 -18.67 -7.13 35.32
C TRP A 1112 -19.98 -7.93 35.09
N LEU A 1113 -19.88 -9.19 34.67
CA LEU A 1113 -21.01 -10.12 34.59
C LEU A 1113 -21.64 -10.37 35.97
N TRP A 1114 -20.82 -10.48 37.02
CA TRP A 1114 -21.35 -10.59 38.39
C TRP A 1114 -22.17 -9.36 38.79
N ILE A 1115 -21.74 -8.15 38.43
CA ILE A 1115 -22.51 -6.92 38.68
C ILE A 1115 -23.86 -6.97 37.94
N TYR A 1116 -23.87 -7.35 36.65
CA TYR A 1116 -25.08 -7.34 35.82
C TYR A 1116 -25.88 -8.66 35.83
N ARG A 1117 -25.51 -9.66 36.64
CA ARG A 1117 -26.18 -10.98 36.70
C ARG A 1117 -27.71 -10.91 36.89
N GLY A 1118 -28.20 -9.86 37.55
CA GLY A 1118 -29.63 -9.62 37.76
C GLY A 1118 -30.43 -9.34 36.48
N GLU A 1119 -29.80 -8.78 35.44
CA GLU A 1119 -30.43 -8.51 34.13
C GLU A 1119 -30.83 -9.81 33.40
N PHE A 1120 -30.12 -10.91 33.68
CA PHE A 1120 -30.35 -12.22 33.07
C PHE A 1120 -31.37 -13.07 33.86
N THR A 1121 -31.46 -12.87 35.17
CA THR A 1121 -32.34 -13.64 36.05
C THR A 1121 -33.73 -13.02 36.21
N GLY A 1122 -33.90 -11.74 35.85
CA GLY A 1122 -35.17 -11.02 35.96
C GLY A 1122 -35.47 -10.48 37.37
N VAL A 1123 -34.47 -10.44 38.26
CA VAL A 1123 -34.63 -10.11 39.69
C VAL A 1123 -34.48 -8.61 39.99
N VAL A 1124 -34.01 -7.81 39.02
CA VAL A 1124 -33.71 -6.36 39.21
C VAL A 1124 -34.97 -5.50 39.48
N THR A 1125 -36.17 -6.01 39.19
CA THR A 1125 -37.44 -5.30 39.43
C THR A 1125 -37.72 -5.04 40.92
N TYR A 1126 -37.11 -5.78 41.86
CA TYR A 1126 -37.44 -5.66 43.28
C TYR A 1126 -36.77 -4.47 44.01
N TYR A 1127 -35.62 -3.98 43.52
CA TYR A 1127 -34.86 -2.91 44.20
C TYR A 1127 -35.00 -1.51 43.58
N ARG A 1128 -35.68 -1.37 42.42
CA ARG A 1128 -36.05 -0.06 41.87
C ARG A 1128 -37.42 0.47 42.36
N GLY A 1129 -38.18 -0.33 43.11
CA GLY A 1129 -39.50 0.04 43.65
C GLY A 1129 -39.49 0.99 44.86
N LEU A 1130 -38.33 1.45 45.34
CA LEU A 1130 -38.18 2.31 46.52
C LEU A 1130 -38.16 3.82 46.23
N VAL A 1131 -38.44 4.23 44.98
CA VAL A 1131 -38.78 5.62 44.64
C VAL A 1131 -40.21 5.63 44.09
N PRO A 1132 -41.21 6.15 44.85
CA PRO A 1132 -42.58 6.17 44.39
C PRO A 1132 -42.78 7.25 43.32
N GLY A 1133 -43.05 6.81 42.09
CA GLY A 1133 -43.53 7.67 41.00
C GLY A 1133 -42.56 7.83 39.84
N LEU A 1134 -42.52 6.84 38.94
CA LEU A 1134 -42.63 7.01 37.49
C LEU A 1134 -42.58 5.63 36.79
N ILE A 1135 -43.46 5.43 35.79
CA ILE A 1135 -43.53 4.29 34.86
C ILE A 1135 -43.99 2.96 35.51
N LYS A 1136 -45.22 2.55 35.17
CA LYS A 1136 -45.69 1.15 35.33
C LYS A 1136 -45.08 0.29 34.21
N PRO A 1137 -44.61 -0.94 34.48
CA PRO A 1137 -44.28 -1.88 33.41
C PRO A 1137 -45.58 -2.38 32.76
N GLN A 1138 -45.69 -2.26 31.44
CA GLN A 1138 -46.67 -3.02 30.66
C GLN A 1138 -46.13 -4.42 30.43
N GLU A 1139 -46.83 -5.44 30.91
CA GLU A 1139 -46.62 -6.81 30.46
C GLU A 1139 -47.09 -6.93 29.01
N ALA A 1140 -46.24 -7.53 28.16
CA ALA A 1140 -46.54 -7.76 26.76
C ALA A 1140 -47.61 -8.85 26.60
N SER A 1141 -48.88 -8.44 26.73
CA SER A 1141 -50.01 -9.21 26.23
C SER A 1141 -50.05 -9.10 24.70
N VAL A 1142 -50.20 -10.24 24.03
CA VAL A 1142 -50.39 -10.29 22.57
C VAL A 1142 -51.70 -9.54 22.25
N PRO A 1143 -51.68 -8.50 21.38
CA PRO A 1143 -52.91 -7.86 20.98
C PRO A 1143 -53.71 -8.83 20.12
N GLN A 1144 -54.86 -9.28 20.63
CA GLN A 1144 -55.91 -9.79 19.75
C GLN A 1144 -56.34 -8.64 18.83
N PRO A 1145 -56.57 -8.88 17.53
CA PRO A 1145 -57.05 -7.83 16.63
C PRO A 1145 -58.40 -7.33 17.13
N ALA A 1146 -58.50 -6.02 17.35
CA ALA A 1146 -59.76 -5.41 17.73
C ALA A 1146 -60.79 -5.63 16.61
N ALA A 1147 -61.94 -6.21 16.96
CA ALA A 1147 -63.06 -6.30 16.04
C ALA A 1147 -63.52 -4.87 15.70
N VAL A 1148 -63.37 -4.48 14.42
CA VAL A 1148 -63.93 -3.24 13.90
C VAL A 1148 -65.45 -3.33 14.00
N PRO A 1149 -66.15 -2.34 14.60
CA PRO A 1149 -67.60 -2.31 14.55
C PRO A 1149 -68.05 -2.17 13.10
N VAL A 1150 -68.87 -3.11 12.63
CA VAL A 1150 -69.59 -2.95 11.36
C VAL A 1150 -70.70 -1.94 11.60
N GLU A 1151 -70.46 -0.67 11.29
CA GLU A 1151 -71.54 0.29 11.11
C GLU A 1151 -72.31 -0.07 9.83
N ALA A 1152 -73.58 -0.40 9.99
CA ALA A 1152 -74.50 -0.54 8.87
C ALA A 1152 -74.87 0.85 8.35
N GLY A 1153 -74.53 1.14 7.09
CA GLY A 1153 -74.72 2.45 6.46
C GLY A 1153 -74.91 2.33 4.95
N GLU A 1154 -76.16 2.05 4.58
CA GLU A 1154 -76.84 2.23 3.29
C GLU A 1154 -76.04 2.64 2.03
N THR A 1155 -76.15 1.78 1.01
CA THR A 1155 -76.30 2.09 -0.43
C THR A 1155 -76.22 3.56 -0.88
N LEU A 1156 -75.39 3.86 -1.90
CA LEU A 1156 -75.87 4.37 -3.20
C LEU A 1156 -74.78 4.45 -4.30
N VAL A 1157 -75.05 3.73 -5.39
CA VAL A 1157 -74.68 3.88 -6.80
C VAL A 1157 -73.94 5.17 -7.23
N SER A 1158 -72.75 5.02 -7.83
CA SER A 1158 -72.45 5.42 -9.24
C SER A 1158 -71.12 4.82 -9.72
#